data_AF-A0A1G6XC17-F1
#
_entry.id   AF-A0A1G6XC17-F1
#
_cell.length_a   1.000
_cell.length_b   1.000
_cell.length_c   1.000
_cell.angle_alpha   90.00
_cell.angle_beta   90.00
_cell.angle_gamma   90.00
#
_symmetry.space_group_name_H-M   'P 1'
#
loop_
_entity.id
_entity.type
_entity.pdbx_description
1 polymer ?
#
loop_
_entity_poly.entity_id
_entity_poly.type
_entity_poly.pdbx_seq_one_letter_code
_entity_poly.pdbx_strand_id
1 'polypeptide(L)'
;MKKILLIVFALVVAISSCKKDKQAPQNQERTPAILINDITTKLAGADSISNFTDLLKKISLSSDDASQGLTVFASLNANLTLQDQSIKASPRLVVSATQNGLSAATSTATSVITEAGLKDQIVKGIFNLADLTNGKVLTALSGKQLKITRLADTVWINGVKISKQIVGTNNEVVFTIKTALSGTSTGDELQTTTLEITVWDGSKWTAAAPKGVVAAGAIVKLYRTQQNYADDSPAAYQVLSNTDGTATFKSITPGTYYIAVNLDDKSNVFSKSSQKVNGIYLGFADAGIFQSAADISGYAAQTGAAVGDFKWLDANQDGKIDDNDKMGIPYEKGIAVDGILKKTEVTIGYADNAQHQPLTEQEYTTAFQQATLNVSTWHNNMAILDGLLSHDAVIDSIPAAYSGLYQPIGNFAFNPSTAIITQNWQQGYQYISTLNTLEQRAPATLSNRAEQIARLRAIRAYIYLQLYTYFGSIPLIQNGEVAPNLTNPSKLAVYSYITAEFTAAAAALPQTTTNVADLNALAVKGLLAKAALVEKDYAKVVDYTNTILNSGQYLLATNSGKFSAGNKETIWDNSGSIDANVKGYFYNRETLPFLRLAEVYLMNAEANLALNNSLKAQADVTLLLQRSGGSFSVFNMNTIQSVRLTEMRREGGSFPCLIRWGIAGSSLGSKGFSSPKNNYLPIPIQVLNQNPGIIQNVAY
;
A
#
# COMPACT_ATOMS: atom_id res chain seq x y z
N MET A 1 -50.88 44.78 -23.25
CA MET A 1 -51.88 44.11 -24.11
C MET A 1 -52.28 42.82 -23.40
N LYS A 2 -53.35 42.79 -22.59
CA LYS A 2 -54.75 42.40 -22.92
C LYS A 2 -54.91 41.02 -23.61
N LYS A 3 -55.42 40.02 -22.87
CA LYS A 3 -56.72 39.29 -23.05
C LYS A 3 -56.67 37.97 -22.23
N ILE A 4 -57.41 37.81 -21.12
CA ILE A 4 -58.86 37.49 -20.95
C ILE A 4 -59.19 36.03 -21.36
N LEU A 5 -59.66 35.18 -20.42
CA LEU A 5 -61.00 34.56 -20.48
C LEU A 5 -61.48 33.85 -19.18
N LEU A 6 -62.66 34.32 -18.74
CA LEU A 6 -63.83 33.76 -18.04
C LEU A 6 -63.84 33.04 -16.68
N ILE A 7 -64.76 33.59 -15.88
CA ILE A 7 -65.48 33.16 -14.68
C ILE A 7 -66.67 32.26 -15.05
N VAL A 8 -67.03 31.29 -14.19
CA VAL A 8 -68.44 30.96 -13.90
C VAL A 8 -68.62 30.73 -12.40
N PHE A 9 -69.58 31.46 -11.84
CA PHE A 9 -70.06 31.44 -10.46
C PHE A 9 -71.44 30.77 -10.47
N ALA A 10 -71.76 29.92 -9.50
CA ALA A 10 -73.14 29.59 -9.17
C ALA A 10 -73.29 29.43 -7.66
N LEU A 11 -73.92 30.44 -7.07
CA LEU A 11 -74.32 30.58 -5.68
C LEU A 11 -75.75 30.02 -5.54
N VAL A 12 -76.00 29.19 -4.53
CA VAL A 12 -77.37 28.94 -4.03
C VAL A 12 -77.39 29.29 -2.54
N VAL A 13 -78.30 30.19 -2.19
CA VAL A 13 -78.58 30.72 -0.85
C VAL A 13 -79.91 30.15 -0.36
N ALA A 14 -80.08 30.17 0.98
CA ALA A 14 -81.33 30.18 1.75
C ALA A 14 -81.77 28.78 2.29
N ILE A 15 -82.19 28.54 3.55
CA ILE A 15 -82.65 29.35 4.70
C ILE A 15 -82.43 28.55 6.01
N SER A 16 -82.22 29.26 7.12
CA SER A 16 -82.14 28.85 8.53
C SER A 16 -83.29 27.98 9.09
N SER A 17 -82.98 27.08 10.03
CA SER A 17 -83.74 26.87 11.28
C SER A 17 -82.91 26.12 12.34
N CYS A 18 -83.21 26.37 13.61
CA CYS A 18 -82.41 26.13 14.82
C CYS A 18 -82.31 24.67 15.32
N LYS A 19 -81.17 24.43 16.01
CA LYS A 19 -80.89 23.52 17.15
C LYS A 19 -81.15 22.01 16.99
N LYS A 20 -80.04 21.27 17.02
CA LYS A 20 -79.79 20.26 18.06
C LYS A 20 -78.34 20.37 18.49
N ASP A 21 -78.12 20.62 19.78
CA ASP A 21 -76.83 20.46 20.45
C ASP A 21 -76.25 19.10 20.05
N LYS A 22 -75.14 19.12 19.30
CA LYS A 22 -74.25 17.97 19.27
C LYS A 22 -73.43 18.06 20.55
N GLN A 23 -73.77 17.17 21.48
CA GLN A 23 -72.98 16.81 22.65
C GLN A 23 -71.48 17.02 22.38
N ALA A 24 -70.84 17.84 23.21
CA ALA A 24 -69.40 17.81 23.37
C ALA A 24 -68.97 16.34 23.56
N PRO A 25 -67.91 15.87 22.88
CA PRO A 25 -67.39 14.54 23.17
C PRO A 25 -67.14 14.47 24.67
N GLN A 26 -67.73 13.45 25.31
CA GLN A 26 -67.61 13.24 26.74
C GLN A 26 -66.15 13.39 27.14
N ASN A 27 -65.89 14.22 28.15
CA ASN A 27 -64.64 14.20 28.91
C ASN A 27 -64.46 12.75 29.40
N GLN A 28 -63.80 11.90 28.62
CA GLN A 28 -63.24 10.67 29.14
C GLN A 28 -62.33 11.10 30.29
N GLU A 29 -62.71 10.68 31.49
CA GLU A 29 -62.02 11.06 32.71
C GLU A 29 -60.54 10.67 32.56
N ARG A 30 -59.64 11.67 32.54
CA ARG A 30 -58.19 11.46 32.39
C ARG A 30 -57.59 10.96 33.70
N THR A 31 -58.07 9.82 34.18
CA THR A 31 -57.52 9.20 35.38
C THR A 31 -56.26 8.41 35.03
N PRO A 32 -55.26 8.35 35.93
CA PRO A 32 -54.10 7.47 35.79
C PRO A 32 -54.43 6.03 35.35
N ALA A 33 -55.50 5.46 35.92
CA ALA A 33 -55.93 4.10 35.64
C ALA A 33 -56.41 3.91 34.20
N ILE A 34 -57.20 4.86 33.67
CA ILE A 34 -57.68 4.83 32.28
C ILE A 34 -56.51 4.95 31.30
N LEU A 35 -55.55 5.85 31.57
CA LEU A 35 -54.40 6.06 30.68
C LEU A 35 -53.47 4.84 30.61
N ILE A 36 -53.15 4.22 31.75
CA ILE A 36 -52.36 2.98 31.78
C ILE A 36 -53.12 1.86 31.07
N ASN A 37 -54.43 1.73 31.29
CA ASN A 37 -55.25 0.71 30.64
C ASN A 37 -55.31 0.90 29.12
N ASP A 38 -55.47 2.12 28.63
CA ASP A 38 -55.50 2.43 27.19
C ASP A 38 -54.15 2.13 26.52
N ILE A 39 -53.04 2.54 27.14
CA ILE A 39 -51.69 2.22 26.63
C ILE A 39 -51.50 0.70 26.63
N THR A 40 -51.73 0.03 27.75
CA THR A 40 -51.46 -1.41 27.87
C THR A 40 -52.36 -2.26 26.99
N THR A 41 -53.62 -1.87 26.77
CA THR A 41 -54.54 -2.54 25.84
C THR A 41 -54.06 -2.40 24.39
N LYS A 42 -53.57 -1.22 23.99
CA LYS A 42 -53.04 -1.01 22.64
C LYS A 42 -51.70 -1.71 22.41
N LEU A 43 -50.95 -1.98 23.48
CA LEU A 43 -49.71 -2.77 23.43
C LEU A 43 -49.94 -4.28 23.62
N ALA A 44 -51.17 -4.73 23.88
CA ALA A 44 -51.49 -6.10 24.34
C ALA A 44 -51.26 -7.24 23.31
N GLY A 45 -50.78 -6.94 22.11
CA GLY A 45 -50.46 -7.94 21.08
C GLY A 45 -49.00 -7.95 20.61
N ALA A 46 -48.11 -7.21 21.28
CA ALA A 46 -46.72 -7.06 20.84
C ALA A 46 -45.75 -7.87 21.71
N ASP A 47 -45.44 -9.09 21.30
CA ASP A 47 -44.46 -10.00 21.94
C ASP A 47 -43.05 -9.40 22.07
N SER A 48 -42.76 -8.34 21.32
CA SER A 48 -41.48 -7.64 21.38
C SER A 48 -41.38 -6.64 22.53
N ILE A 49 -42.47 -6.34 23.26
CA ILE A 49 -42.53 -5.36 24.37
C ILE A 49 -43.43 -5.81 25.54
N SER A 50 -43.94 -7.05 25.55
CA SER A 50 -44.88 -7.54 26.58
C SER A 50 -44.36 -7.38 28.03
N ASN A 51 -43.06 -7.55 28.28
CA ASN A 51 -42.46 -7.36 29.61
C ASN A 51 -42.55 -5.88 30.04
N PHE A 52 -42.37 -4.95 29.10
CA PHE A 52 -42.56 -3.51 29.35
C PHE A 52 -44.02 -3.23 29.69
N THR A 53 -44.95 -3.80 28.91
CA THR A 53 -46.39 -3.66 29.13
C THR A 53 -46.81 -4.15 30.51
N ASP A 54 -46.26 -5.28 30.99
CA ASP A 54 -46.58 -5.82 32.31
C ASP A 54 -45.98 -4.99 33.47
N LEU A 55 -44.81 -4.39 33.28
CA LEU A 55 -44.24 -3.44 34.23
C LEU A 55 -45.04 -2.13 34.26
N LEU A 56 -45.50 -1.65 33.10
CA LEU A 56 -46.30 -0.43 32.99
C LEU A 56 -47.61 -0.52 33.78
N LYS A 57 -48.24 -1.70 33.84
CA LYS A 57 -49.44 -1.94 34.67
C LYS A 57 -49.21 -1.70 36.17
N LYS A 58 -47.96 -1.74 36.63
CA LYS A 58 -47.58 -1.64 38.05
C LYS A 58 -47.15 -0.23 38.47
N ILE A 59 -47.07 0.73 37.53
CA ILE A 59 -46.63 2.10 37.84
C ILE A 59 -47.73 2.92 38.52
N SER A 60 -47.34 3.78 39.47
CA SER A 60 -48.23 4.80 40.03
C SER A 60 -47.97 6.16 39.37
N LEU A 61 -49.02 6.77 38.80
CA LEU A 61 -49.00 8.11 38.19
C LEU A 61 -49.85 9.08 39.02
N SER A 62 -49.47 10.36 39.03
CA SER A 62 -50.28 11.41 39.67
C SER A 62 -51.44 11.85 38.75
N SER A 63 -52.45 12.51 39.33
CA SER A 63 -53.55 13.11 38.57
C SER A 63 -53.06 14.21 37.60
N ASP A 64 -51.97 14.89 37.96
CA ASP A 64 -51.34 15.91 37.13
C ASP A 64 -50.64 15.28 35.90
N ASP A 65 -49.97 14.13 36.07
CA ASP A 65 -49.37 13.36 34.96
C ASP A 65 -50.43 12.92 33.95
N ALA A 66 -51.58 12.43 34.43
CA ALA A 66 -52.67 11.98 33.57
C ALA A 66 -53.39 13.13 32.85
N SER A 67 -53.47 14.32 33.46
CA SER A 67 -54.17 15.47 32.89
C SER A 67 -53.52 16.03 31.62
N GLN A 68 -52.19 15.88 31.49
CA GLN A 68 -51.41 16.41 30.37
C GLN A 68 -51.06 15.37 29.29
N GLY A 69 -51.42 14.10 29.54
CA GLY A 69 -51.08 12.99 28.65
C GLY A 69 -49.61 12.58 28.74
N LEU A 70 -49.26 11.45 28.14
CA LEU A 70 -47.92 10.86 28.26
C LEU A 70 -47.29 10.48 26.92
N THR A 71 -45.98 10.65 26.84
CA THR A 71 -45.14 10.06 25.79
C THR A 71 -44.27 8.97 26.41
N VAL A 72 -44.43 7.73 25.94
CA VAL A 72 -43.75 6.55 26.49
C VAL A 72 -42.74 6.02 25.48
N PHE A 73 -41.51 5.78 25.92
CA PHE A 73 -40.46 5.13 25.14
C PHE A 73 -40.33 3.67 25.60
N ALA A 74 -41.13 2.79 25.01
CA ALA A 74 -41.20 1.38 25.36
C ALA A 74 -39.96 0.61 24.89
N SER A 75 -39.23 0.03 25.84
CA SER A 75 -38.08 -0.84 25.55
C SER A 75 -38.49 -2.22 25.07
N LEU A 76 -37.77 -2.75 24.08
CA LEU A 76 -37.97 -4.13 23.61
C LEU A 76 -37.61 -5.17 24.69
N ASN A 77 -38.34 -6.28 24.70
CA ASN A 77 -38.26 -7.40 25.65
C ASN A 77 -36.87 -8.01 25.80
N ALA A 78 -36.06 -8.03 24.73
CA ALA A 78 -34.67 -8.47 24.80
C ALA A 78 -33.83 -7.69 25.83
N ASN A 79 -34.34 -6.57 26.33
CA ASN A 79 -33.70 -5.69 27.32
C ASN A 79 -34.44 -5.65 28.67
N LEU A 80 -35.43 -6.52 28.89
CA LEU A 80 -36.27 -6.56 30.10
C LEU A 80 -36.42 -7.99 30.60
N THR A 81 -35.79 -8.36 31.72
CA THR A 81 -36.03 -9.64 32.42
C THR A 81 -36.91 -9.43 33.65
N LEU A 82 -38.02 -10.16 33.75
CA LEU A 82 -38.90 -10.20 34.93
C LEU A 82 -38.29 -11.13 36.01
N GLN A 83 -38.15 -10.66 37.25
CA GLN A 83 -38.06 -11.55 38.41
C GLN A 83 -39.36 -11.45 39.21
N ASP A 84 -40.07 -12.57 39.25
CA ASP A 84 -41.14 -12.84 40.21
C ASP A 84 -40.48 -12.98 41.61
N GLN A 85 -40.89 -12.16 42.57
CA GLN A 85 -40.38 -12.20 43.96
C GLN A 85 -40.96 -13.36 44.78
N SER A 86 -41.59 -14.38 44.17
CA SER A 86 -42.31 -15.41 44.90
C SER A 86 -41.69 -16.83 44.96
N ILE A 87 -40.42 -17.04 44.58
CA ILE A 87 -39.78 -18.37 44.73
C ILE A 87 -38.53 -18.33 45.64
N LYS A 88 -38.64 -18.97 46.81
CA LYS A 88 -37.55 -19.35 47.73
C LYS A 88 -37.02 -20.76 47.39
N ALA A 89 -35.70 -20.97 47.60
CA ALA A 89 -34.93 -22.24 47.64
C ALA A 89 -34.65 -22.91 46.27
N SER A 90 -33.54 -23.57 45.94
CA SER A 90 -32.25 -23.94 46.55
C SER A 90 -31.31 -24.48 45.43
N PRO A 91 -30.00 -24.71 45.64
CA PRO A 91 -29.03 -24.93 44.56
C PRO A 91 -29.04 -26.37 44.04
N ARG A 92 -28.90 -26.58 42.73
CA ARG A 92 -28.63 -27.91 42.16
C ARG A 92 -27.54 -27.86 41.10
N LEU A 93 -26.39 -28.46 41.44
CA LEU A 93 -25.35 -28.87 40.51
C LEU A 93 -25.90 -29.91 39.52
N VAL A 94 -25.56 -29.75 38.24
CA VAL A 94 -25.34 -30.87 37.31
C VAL A 94 -24.07 -30.56 36.52
N VAL A 95 -23.16 -31.54 36.49
CA VAL A 95 -21.84 -31.52 35.86
C VAL A 95 -21.86 -32.41 34.61
N SER A 96 -20.99 -32.08 33.64
CA SER A 96 -20.44 -32.86 32.50
C SER A 96 -21.22 -32.79 31.16
N ALA A 97 -20.63 -32.62 29.96
CA ALA A 97 -19.22 -32.60 29.51
C ALA A 97 -19.01 -31.91 28.12
N THR A 98 -17.83 -31.28 27.95
CA THR A 98 -16.94 -31.15 26.76
C THR A 98 -17.39 -30.50 25.43
N GLN A 99 -16.89 -29.28 25.12
CA GLN A 99 -15.70 -29.02 24.27
C GLN A 99 -15.34 -27.51 24.20
N ASN A 100 -14.03 -27.22 24.29
CA ASN A 100 -13.37 -25.91 24.36
C ASN A 100 -13.24 -25.24 22.96
N GLY A 101 -13.19 -23.92 22.79
CA GLY A 101 -13.17 -22.84 23.77
C GLY A 101 -13.22 -21.46 23.10
N LEU A 102 -14.10 -20.61 23.62
CA LEU A 102 -13.90 -19.18 23.86
C LEU A 102 -15.10 -18.74 24.72
N SER A 103 -15.11 -19.13 26.00
CA SER A 103 -16.08 -18.57 26.95
C SER A 103 -15.61 -17.16 27.30
N ALA A 104 -16.06 -16.19 26.50
CA ALA A 104 -16.18 -14.83 26.99
C ALA A 104 -17.02 -14.91 28.27
N ALA A 105 -16.41 -14.55 29.40
CA ALA A 105 -17.15 -14.28 30.62
C ALA A 105 -18.04 -13.05 30.35
N THR A 106 -19.21 -13.27 29.74
CA THR A 106 -20.32 -12.34 29.85
C THR A 106 -20.83 -12.48 31.27
N SER A 107 -20.20 -11.76 32.20
CA SER A 107 -20.96 -11.22 33.32
C SER A 107 -21.97 -10.25 32.73
N THR A 108 -23.11 -10.77 32.27
CA THR A 108 -24.29 -9.97 31.98
C THR A 108 -24.74 -9.40 33.32
N ALA A 109 -24.18 -8.24 33.67
CA ALA A 109 -24.65 -7.42 34.78
C ALA A 109 -26.15 -7.22 34.59
N THR A 110 -26.91 -7.98 35.36
CA THR A 110 -28.35 -8.18 35.16
C THR A 110 -29.04 -6.95 35.70
N SER A 111 -29.38 -6.01 34.83
CA SER A 111 -29.99 -4.74 35.22
C SER A 111 -31.49 -4.93 35.41
N VAL A 112 -31.92 -5.08 36.65
CA VAL A 112 -33.33 -5.05 37.05
C VAL A 112 -33.87 -3.63 36.84
N ILE A 113 -34.94 -3.45 36.06
CA ILE A 113 -35.62 -2.14 35.99
C ILE A 113 -36.43 -1.94 37.28
N THR A 114 -36.04 -0.92 38.06
CA THR A 114 -36.80 -0.42 39.20
C THR A 114 -37.97 0.47 38.72
N GLU A 115 -38.92 0.79 39.59
CA GLU A 115 -39.99 1.75 39.27
C GLU A 115 -39.42 3.11 38.79
N ALA A 116 -38.29 3.53 39.36
CA ALA A 116 -37.56 4.72 38.91
C ALA A 116 -37.04 4.56 37.46
N GLY A 117 -36.48 3.39 37.10
CA GLY A 117 -36.02 3.09 35.74
C GLY A 117 -37.15 2.97 34.70
N LEU A 118 -38.38 2.69 35.15
CA LEU A 118 -39.57 2.75 34.30
C LEU A 118 -40.02 4.21 34.08
N LYS A 119 -39.96 5.04 35.13
CA LYS A 119 -40.25 6.48 35.06
C LYS A 119 -39.25 7.25 34.19
N ASP A 120 -38.01 6.77 34.05
CA ASP A 120 -37.02 7.31 33.09
C ASP A 120 -37.44 7.21 31.62
N GLN A 121 -38.39 6.33 31.30
CA GLN A 121 -38.85 6.06 29.93
C GLN A 121 -40.18 6.75 29.59
N ILE A 122 -40.71 7.56 30.50
CA ILE A 122 -42.02 8.20 30.36
C ILE A 122 -41.83 9.71 30.52
N VAL A 123 -42.37 10.48 29.60
CA VAL A 123 -42.33 11.95 29.60
C VAL A 123 -43.75 12.49 29.71
N LYS A 124 -43.93 13.52 30.52
CA LYS A 124 -45.20 14.25 30.62
C LYS A 124 -45.44 15.08 29.36
N GLY A 125 -46.64 14.98 28.79
CA GLY A 125 -47.04 15.64 27.55
C GLY A 125 -47.04 14.74 26.32
N ILE A 126 -47.66 15.21 25.25
CA ILE A 126 -47.84 14.50 23.97
C ILE A 126 -46.84 15.02 22.95
N PHE A 127 -45.87 14.18 22.58
CA PHE A 127 -44.87 14.50 21.57
C PHE A 127 -44.94 13.46 20.45
N ASN A 128 -45.48 13.85 19.30
CA ASN A 128 -45.43 13.03 18.09
C ASN A 128 -44.03 13.08 17.48
N LEU A 129 -43.76 12.21 16.50
CA LEU A 129 -42.44 12.12 15.86
C LEU A 129 -41.97 13.47 15.26
N ALA A 130 -42.88 14.32 14.81
CA ALA A 130 -42.57 15.66 14.31
C ALA A 130 -42.13 16.63 15.43
N ASP A 131 -42.60 16.43 16.66
CA ASP A 131 -42.29 17.28 17.82
C ASP A 131 -40.92 16.97 18.44
N LEU A 132 -40.31 15.85 18.05
CA LEU A 132 -38.97 15.42 18.46
C LEU A 132 -37.92 16.06 17.54
N THR A 133 -37.70 17.36 17.71
CA THR A 133 -36.74 18.15 16.94
C THR A 133 -35.32 18.04 17.49
N ASN A 134 -34.31 18.26 16.64
CA ASN A 134 -32.91 18.13 17.03
C ASN A 134 -32.54 19.12 18.17
N GLY A 135 -31.86 18.63 19.20
CA GLY A 135 -31.42 19.42 20.36
C GLY A 135 -32.48 19.63 21.45
N LYS A 136 -33.74 19.20 21.23
CA LYS A 136 -34.79 19.31 22.24
C LYS A 136 -34.45 18.45 23.47
N VAL A 137 -34.63 18.99 24.68
CA VAL A 137 -34.45 18.23 25.92
C VAL A 137 -35.81 18.06 26.58
N LEU A 138 -36.20 16.80 26.81
CA LEU A 138 -37.40 16.42 27.55
C LEU A 138 -37.03 16.06 28.98
N THR A 139 -37.99 16.13 29.89
CA THR A 139 -37.84 15.68 31.28
C THR A 139 -38.73 14.48 31.52
N ALA A 140 -38.12 13.34 31.87
CA ALA A 140 -38.84 12.13 32.24
C ALA A 140 -39.56 12.29 33.58
N LEU A 141 -40.52 11.42 33.89
CA LEU A 141 -41.25 11.45 35.17
C LEU A 141 -40.34 11.23 36.40
N SER A 142 -39.17 10.64 36.20
CA SER A 142 -38.12 10.51 37.23
C SER A 142 -37.35 11.81 37.49
N GLY A 143 -37.51 12.84 36.64
CA GLY A 143 -36.68 14.04 36.59
C GLY A 143 -35.48 13.95 35.64
N LYS A 144 -35.25 12.79 35.00
CA LYS A 144 -34.14 12.58 34.08
C LYS A 144 -34.26 13.44 32.81
N GLN A 145 -33.17 14.06 32.40
CA GLN A 145 -33.12 14.79 31.13
C GLN A 145 -32.90 13.83 29.95
N LEU A 146 -33.72 13.98 28.92
CA LEU A 146 -33.71 13.17 27.70
C LEU A 146 -33.50 14.09 26.49
N LYS A 147 -32.26 14.16 26.00
CA LYS A 147 -31.90 14.95 24.82
C LYS A 147 -32.26 14.20 23.55
N ILE A 148 -33.02 14.87 22.69
CA ILE A 148 -33.33 14.44 21.34
C ILE A 148 -32.22 14.87 20.40
N THR A 149 -31.68 13.91 19.66
CA THR A 149 -30.80 14.18 18.53
C THR A 149 -31.47 13.68 17.28
N ARG A 150 -31.55 14.51 16.24
CA ARG A 150 -32.17 14.13 14.95
C ARG A 150 -31.19 14.41 13.83
N LEU A 151 -30.87 13.37 13.06
CA LEU A 151 -30.03 13.43 11.86
C LEU A 151 -30.82 12.84 10.70
N ALA A 152 -31.12 13.67 9.70
CA ALA A 152 -32.06 13.36 8.64
C ALA A 152 -33.40 12.81 9.20
N ASP A 153 -33.83 11.63 8.76
CA ASP A 153 -35.08 11.01 9.17
C ASP A 153 -34.98 10.14 10.44
N THR A 154 -33.79 10.05 11.04
CA THR A 154 -33.58 9.23 12.23
C THR A 154 -33.53 10.08 13.50
N VAL A 155 -34.19 9.61 14.56
CA VAL A 155 -34.29 10.29 15.85
C VAL A 155 -33.70 9.40 16.94
N TRP A 156 -32.91 9.99 17.82
CA TRP A 156 -32.34 9.38 19.01
C TRP A 156 -32.78 10.13 20.26
N ILE A 157 -32.85 9.42 21.38
CA ILE A 157 -33.12 9.96 22.71
C ILE A 157 -32.02 9.48 23.67
N ASN A 158 -31.23 10.42 24.21
CA ASN A 158 -29.99 10.13 24.95
C ASN A 158 -29.13 9.05 24.27
N GLY A 159 -28.85 9.24 22.98
CA GLY A 159 -28.06 8.29 22.19
C GLY A 159 -28.80 7.02 21.77
N VAL A 160 -29.98 6.70 22.28
CA VAL A 160 -30.75 5.48 21.90
C VAL A 160 -31.67 5.77 20.72
N LYS A 161 -31.58 4.97 19.65
CA LYS A 161 -32.39 5.14 18.43
C LYS A 161 -33.87 4.83 18.68
N ILE A 162 -34.74 5.75 18.28
CA ILE A 162 -36.20 5.54 18.24
C ILE A 162 -36.55 4.77 16.97
N SER A 163 -37.25 3.65 17.11
CA SER A 163 -37.49 2.70 16.01
C SER A 163 -38.83 2.90 15.32
N LYS A 164 -39.93 3.09 16.07
CA LYS A 164 -41.29 3.25 15.52
C LYS A 164 -42.24 3.89 16.53
N GLN A 165 -43.19 4.70 16.08
CA GLN A 165 -44.37 5.10 16.87
C GLN A 165 -45.43 3.99 16.78
N ILE A 166 -45.82 3.40 17.91
CA ILE A 166 -46.85 2.33 17.97
C ILE A 166 -48.25 2.93 18.11
N VAL A 167 -48.39 3.98 18.93
CA VAL A 167 -49.68 4.64 19.21
C VAL A 167 -49.48 6.16 19.17
N GLY A 168 -50.45 6.88 18.63
CA GLY A 168 -50.56 8.33 18.77
C GLY A 168 -52.03 8.72 18.82
N THR A 169 -52.47 9.22 19.98
CA THR A 169 -53.80 9.82 20.17
C THR A 169 -53.67 11.17 20.85
N ASN A 170 -54.80 11.81 21.17
CA ASN A 170 -54.83 13.06 21.92
C ASN A 170 -54.30 12.93 23.36
N ASN A 171 -54.18 11.70 23.90
CA ASN A 171 -53.87 11.46 25.31
C ASN A 171 -52.60 10.62 25.54
N GLU A 172 -52.09 9.91 24.53
CA GLU A 172 -50.86 9.13 24.64
C GLU A 172 -50.10 8.96 23.32
N VAL A 173 -48.77 8.95 23.41
CA VAL A 173 -47.88 8.55 22.32
C VAL A 173 -46.92 7.48 22.84
N VAL A 174 -46.70 6.42 22.07
CA VAL A 174 -45.74 5.36 22.41
C VAL A 174 -44.74 5.18 21.27
N PHE A 175 -43.45 5.29 21.59
CA PHE A 175 -42.34 4.95 20.71
C PHE A 175 -41.66 3.68 21.17
N THR A 176 -41.10 2.90 20.24
CA THR A 176 -40.19 1.80 20.57
C THR A 176 -38.74 2.25 20.61
N ILE A 177 -38.02 1.78 21.62
CA ILE A 177 -36.58 1.97 21.77
C ILE A 177 -35.89 0.62 22.00
N LYS A 178 -34.64 0.53 21.55
CA LYS A 178 -33.85 -0.71 21.60
C LYS A 178 -33.19 -0.99 22.93
N THR A 179 -33.01 0.00 23.80
CA THR A 179 -32.35 -0.16 25.10
C THR A 179 -33.03 0.78 26.10
N ALA A 180 -33.17 0.35 27.35
CA ALA A 180 -33.78 1.15 28.40
C ALA A 180 -33.01 2.46 28.63
N LEU A 181 -33.75 3.54 28.90
CA LEU A 181 -33.16 4.85 29.16
C LEU A 181 -32.63 4.99 30.59
N SER A 182 -32.80 4.00 31.47
CA SER A 182 -32.42 4.10 32.88
C SER A 182 -30.92 4.33 33.10
N GLY A 183 -30.07 3.82 32.22
CA GLY A 183 -28.61 4.02 32.27
C GLY A 183 -28.05 5.18 31.43
N THR A 184 -28.87 5.92 30.69
CA THR A 184 -28.37 6.88 29.68
C THR A 184 -28.17 8.31 30.20
N SER A 185 -27.50 9.17 29.45
CA SER A 185 -27.30 10.59 29.75
C SER A 185 -27.45 11.49 28.51
N THR A 186 -27.57 12.80 28.70
CA THR A 186 -27.66 13.77 27.59
C THR A 186 -26.36 13.94 26.81
N GLY A 187 -25.25 13.43 27.35
CA GLY A 187 -23.93 13.42 26.72
C GLY A 187 -23.61 12.13 25.96
N ASP A 188 -24.49 11.12 26.00
CA ASP A 188 -24.22 9.83 25.37
C ASP A 188 -24.09 9.97 23.84
N GLU A 189 -23.10 9.27 23.27
CA GLU A 189 -22.94 9.18 21.82
C GLU A 189 -24.13 8.46 21.17
N LEU A 190 -24.40 8.78 19.89
CA LEU A 190 -25.46 8.13 19.14
C LEU A 190 -25.12 6.64 18.96
N GLN A 191 -26.05 5.77 19.35
CA GLN A 191 -26.02 4.37 18.98
C GLN A 191 -26.27 4.27 17.47
N THR A 192 -25.18 4.19 16.73
CA THR A 192 -25.17 3.94 15.29
C THR A 192 -24.79 2.49 15.03
N THR A 193 -25.26 1.93 13.91
CA THR A 193 -24.73 0.67 13.38
C THR A 193 -23.24 0.85 13.11
N THR A 194 -22.40 0.17 13.89
CA THR A 194 -20.95 0.35 13.83
C THR A 194 -20.25 -0.98 13.66
N LEU A 195 -19.31 -1.05 12.73
CA LEU A 195 -18.41 -2.19 12.55
C LEU A 195 -16.96 -1.71 12.75
N GLU A 196 -16.25 -2.34 13.67
CA GLU A 196 -14.81 -2.15 13.87
C GLU A 196 -14.05 -3.36 13.35
N ILE A 197 -13.05 -3.11 12.51
CA ILE A 197 -12.17 -4.15 11.98
C ILE A 197 -10.76 -3.87 12.49
N THR A 198 -10.22 -4.79 13.29
CA THR A 198 -8.81 -4.76 13.68
C THR A 198 -7.98 -5.48 12.63
N VAL A 199 -6.99 -4.80 12.06
CA VAL A 199 -6.11 -5.33 11.04
C VAL A 199 -4.79 -5.74 11.67
N TRP A 200 -4.39 -6.99 11.44
CA TRP A 200 -3.12 -7.55 11.89
C TRP A 200 -2.17 -7.75 10.71
N ASP A 201 -0.93 -7.28 10.82
CA ASP A 201 0.17 -7.54 9.89
C ASP A 201 0.84 -8.87 10.26
N GLY A 202 0.30 -9.96 9.70
CA GLY A 202 0.77 -11.32 9.91
C GLY A 202 2.19 -11.56 9.39
N SER A 203 2.69 -10.71 8.49
CA SER A 203 4.08 -10.79 8.04
C SER A 203 5.10 -10.46 9.13
N LYS A 204 4.66 -9.84 10.24
CA LYS A 204 5.48 -9.54 11.43
C LYS A 204 5.21 -10.47 12.60
N TRP A 205 4.81 -11.70 12.29
CA TRP A 205 4.60 -12.75 13.27
C TRP A 205 5.86 -13.04 14.11
N THR A 206 5.66 -13.31 15.39
CA THR A 206 6.66 -13.94 16.27
C THR A 206 5.98 -14.92 17.21
N ALA A 207 6.72 -15.80 17.87
CA ALA A 207 6.16 -16.68 18.90
C ALA A 207 5.44 -15.93 20.05
N ALA A 208 5.84 -14.68 20.33
CA ALA A 208 5.17 -13.82 21.30
C ALA A 208 3.97 -13.04 20.73
N ALA A 209 3.89 -12.93 19.40
CA ALA A 209 2.85 -12.21 18.67
C ALA A 209 2.27 -13.12 17.56
N PRO A 210 1.40 -14.09 17.90
CA PRO A 210 0.98 -15.17 17.01
C PRO A 210 0.12 -14.73 15.81
N LYS A 211 -0.39 -13.50 15.82
CA LYS A 211 -1.11 -12.85 14.70
C LYS A 211 -0.26 -11.78 13.98
N GLY A 212 0.98 -11.57 14.44
CA GLY A 212 1.78 -10.41 14.07
C GLY A 212 1.44 -9.17 14.90
N VAL A 213 1.61 -7.99 14.31
CA VAL A 213 1.40 -6.70 14.97
C VAL A 213 0.22 -5.95 14.36
N VAL A 214 -0.38 -5.00 15.07
CA VAL A 214 -1.46 -4.19 14.50
C VAL A 214 -0.97 -3.37 13.30
N ALA A 215 -1.78 -3.30 12.24
CA ALA A 215 -1.43 -2.68 10.96
C ALA A 215 -2.11 -1.32 10.81
N ALA A 216 -1.38 -0.23 11.05
CA ALA A 216 -1.88 1.13 10.84
C ALA A 216 -1.81 1.55 9.35
N GLY A 217 -2.77 2.35 8.90
CA GLY A 217 -2.82 2.86 7.52
C GLY A 217 -3.28 1.85 6.47
N ALA A 218 -3.74 0.66 6.88
CA ALA A 218 -4.30 -0.34 5.97
C ALA A 218 -5.63 0.15 5.40
N ILE A 219 -5.82 -0.03 4.10
CA ILE A 219 -7.07 0.31 3.40
C ILE A 219 -8.05 -0.84 3.62
N VAL A 220 -9.12 -0.59 4.38
CA VAL A 220 -10.18 -1.57 4.65
C VAL A 220 -11.40 -1.23 3.80
N LYS A 221 -11.81 -2.16 2.94
CA LYS A 221 -12.97 -2.02 2.03
C LYS A 221 -14.07 -3.03 2.38
N LEU A 222 -15.31 -2.55 2.44
CA LEU A 222 -16.50 -3.36 2.67
C LEU A 222 -17.32 -3.51 1.38
N TYR A 223 -17.51 -4.74 0.94
CA TYR A 223 -18.34 -5.09 -0.22
C TYR A 223 -19.63 -5.79 0.22
N ARG A 224 -20.75 -5.55 -0.46
CA ARG A 224 -22.02 -6.24 -0.16
C ARG A 224 -22.01 -7.68 -0.60
N THR A 225 -21.32 -7.96 -1.70
CA THR A 225 -21.15 -9.32 -2.25
C THR A 225 -19.73 -9.50 -2.77
N GLN A 226 -19.28 -10.75 -2.90
CA GLN A 226 -18.00 -11.09 -3.53
C GLN A 226 -17.99 -10.73 -5.02
N GLN A 227 -19.16 -10.73 -5.68
CA GLN A 227 -19.29 -10.31 -7.06
C GLN A 227 -19.01 -8.80 -7.21
N ASN A 228 -19.43 -7.94 -6.27
CA ASN A 228 -19.07 -6.52 -6.32
C ASN A 228 -17.54 -6.32 -6.27
N TYR A 229 -16.83 -7.13 -5.49
CA TYR A 229 -15.36 -7.13 -5.51
C TYR A 229 -14.81 -7.65 -6.85
N ALA A 230 -15.33 -8.77 -7.36
CA ALA A 230 -14.86 -9.38 -8.60
C ALA A 230 -15.08 -8.49 -9.84
N ASP A 231 -16.10 -7.65 -9.83
CA ASP A 231 -16.43 -6.72 -10.91
C ASP A 231 -15.74 -5.35 -10.75
N ASP A 232 -14.77 -5.24 -9.82
CA ASP A 232 -14.05 -3.99 -9.51
C ASP A 232 -15.00 -2.81 -9.22
N SER A 233 -16.18 -3.11 -8.67
CA SER A 233 -17.14 -2.08 -8.28
C SER A 233 -16.60 -1.24 -7.12
N PRO A 234 -17.03 0.02 -6.97
CA PRO A 234 -16.73 0.80 -5.76
C PRO A 234 -17.17 0.05 -4.50
N ALA A 235 -16.32 0.04 -3.47
CA ALA A 235 -16.68 -0.52 -2.17
C ALA A 235 -17.86 0.26 -1.58
N ALA A 236 -18.73 -0.43 -0.82
CA ALA A 236 -19.84 0.22 -0.15
C ALA A 236 -19.36 1.21 0.93
N TYR A 237 -18.26 0.86 1.59
CA TYR A 237 -17.55 1.73 2.52
C TYR A 237 -16.04 1.46 2.45
N GLN A 238 -15.24 2.49 2.71
CA GLN A 238 -13.78 2.39 2.78
C GLN A 238 -13.25 3.31 3.89
N VAL A 239 -12.36 2.80 4.74
CA VAL A 239 -11.71 3.54 5.83
C VAL A 239 -10.26 3.06 5.97
N LEU A 240 -9.36 3.94 6.41
CA LEU A 240 -8.00 3.56 6.80
C LEU A 240 -7.97 3.12 8.25
N SER A 241 -7.21 2.08 8.57
CA SER A 241 -6.95 1.73 9.98
C SER A 241 -6.13 2.80 10.69
N ASN A 242 -6.46 3.05 11.96
CA ASN A 242 -5.74 4.00 12.82
C ASN A 242 -4.43 3.41 13.36
N THR A 243 -3.75 4.13 14.27
CA THR A 243 -2.49 3.69 14.90
C THR A 243 -2.61 2.39 15.68
N ASP A 244 -3.81 2.04 16.14
CA ASP A 244 -4.12 0.79 16.84
C ASP A 244 -4.53 -0.32 15.87
N GLY A 245 -4.37 -0.11 14.55
CA GLY A 245 -4.78 -1.02 13.50
C GLY A 245 -6.29 -1.16 13.34
N THR A 246 -7.10 -0.27 13.92
CA THR A 246 -8.56 -0.36 13.88
C THR A 246 -9.15 0.55 12.80
N ALA A 247 -9.99 -0.02 11.93
CA ALA A 247 -10.85 0.71 11.01
C ALA A 247 -12.30 0.71 11.52
N THR A 248 -12.85 1.90 11.80
CA THR A 248 -14.20 2.05 12.37
C THR A 248 -15.17 2.59 11.33
N PHE A 249 -16.23 1.82 11.04
CA PHE A 249 -17.30 2.18 10.13
C PHE A 249 -18.54 2.56 10.94
N LYS A 250 -18.80 3.87 11.10
CA LYS A 250 -19.98 4.38 11.83
C LYS A 250 -21.16 4.64 10.89
N SER A 251 -22.38 4.47 11.39
CA SER A 251 -23.63 4.75 10.65
C SER A 251 -23.79 4.00 9.33
N ILE A 252 -23.29 2.76 9.26
CA ILE A 252 -23.43 1.93 8.06
C ILE A 252 -24.78 1.21 8.02
N THR A 253 -25.21 0.76 6.85
CA THR A 253 -26.43 -0.04 6.78
C THR A 253 -26.20 -1.42 7.44
N PRO A 254 -27.19 -1.96 8.16
CA PRO A 254 -27.12 -3.35 8.64
C PRO A 254 -26.96 -4.35 7.48
N GLY A 255 -26.32 -5.48 7.78
CA GLY A 255 -26.10 -6.58 6.83
C GLY A 255 -24.70 -7.17 6.91
N THR A 256 -24.49 -8.21 6.11
CA THR A 256 -23.18 -8.84 5.94
C THR A 256 -22.36 -8.08 4.91
N TYR A 257 -21.07 -7.90 5.22
CA TYR A 257 -20.07 -7.33 4.34
C TYR A 257 -18.91 -8.30 4.16
N TYR A 258 -18.35 -8.34 2.95
CA TYR A 258 -17.13 -9.04 2.61
C TYR A 258 -15.96 -8.05 2.67
N ILE A 259 -14.90 -8.41 3.38
CA ILE A 259 -13.84 -7.49 3.78
C ILE A 259 -12.60 -7.76 2.93
N ALA A 260 -12.17 -6.77 2.16
CA ALA A 260 -10.86 -6.75 1.52
C ALA A 260 -9.98 -5.71 2.22
N VAL A 261 -8.79 -6.12 2.63
CA VAL A 261 -7.81 -5.25 3.28
C VAL A 261 -6.50 -5.32 2.54
N ASN A 262 -5.90 -4.16 2.29
CA ASN A 262 -4.57 -4.07 1.70
C ASN A 262 -3.71 -3.02 2.41
N LEU A 263 -2.43 -3.34 2.60
CA LEU A 263 -1.40 -2.41 3.08
C LEU A 263 -0.15 -2.64 2.24
N ASP A 264 0.19 -1.68 1.39
CA ASP A 264 1.21 -1.84 0.36
C ASP A 264 0.93 -3.08 -0.51
N ASP A 265 1.81 -4.08 -0.43
CA ASP A 265 1.77 -5.37 -1.11
C ASP A 265 1.09 -6.49 -0.30
N LYS A 266 0.75 -6.24 0.98
CA LYS A 266 0.11 -7.22 1.86
C LYS A 266 -1.40 -7.17 1.71
N SER A 267 -2.03 -8.33 1.79
CA SER A 267 -3.48 -8.48 1.61
C SER A 267 -4.04 -9.61 2.47
N ASN A 268 -5.36 -9.63 2.69
CA ASN A 268 -6.09 -10.82 3.16
C ASN A 268 -6.74 -11.60 2.00
N VAL A 269 -6.40 -11.23 0.76
CA VAL A 269 -6.89 -11.88 -0.46
C VAL A 269 -5.74 -12.65 -1.07
N PHE A 270 -5.70 -13.96 -0.83
CA PHE A 270 -4.60 -14.83 -1.22
C PHE A 270 -4.93 -15.69 -2.45
N SER A 271 -3.91 -15.93 -3.29
CA SER A 271 -3.98 -16.87 -4.42
C SER A 271 -5.20 -16.66 -5.34
N LYS A 272 -5.55 -15.40 -5.59
CA LYS A 272 -6.66 -14.99 -6.46
C LYS A 272 -6.55 -15.68 -7.82
N SER A 273 -7.61 -16.37 -8.21
CA SER A 273 -7.71 -17.05 -9.50
C SER A 273 -7.64 -16.05 -10.67
N SER A 274 -7.04 -16.47 -11.78
CA SER A 274 -6.99 -15.67 -13.01
C SER A 274 -8.34 -15.61 -13.72
N GLN A 275 -9.18 -16.63 -13.54
CA GLN A 275 -10.52 -16.74 -14.10
C GLN A 275 -11.58 -16.67 -12.99
N LYS A 276 -12.76 -16.14 -13.34
CA LYS A 276 -13.93 -16.10 -12.46
C LYS A 276 -14.71 -17.42 -12.59
N VAL A 277 -15.19 -17.97 -11.47
CA VAL A 277 -16.13 -19.09 -11.42
C VAL A 277 -17.47 -18.54 -10.94
N ASN A 278 -18.53 -18.70 -11.74
CA ASN A 278 -19.85 -18.12 -11.44
C ASN A 278 -19.80 -16.61 -11.11
N GLY A 279 -18.94 -15.85 -11.80
CA GLY A 279 -18.83 -14.40 -11.63
C GLY A 279 -17.98 -13.93 -10.45
N ILE A 280 -17.40 -14.84 -9.65
CA ILE A 280 -16.54 -14.49 -8.52
C ILE A 280 -15.12 -15.06 -8.69
N TYR A 281 -14.14 -14.43 -8.04
CA TYR A 281 -12.79 -14.99 -7.93
C TYR A 281 -12.73 -16.03 -6.81
N LEU A 282 -11.84 -17.02 -6.98
CA LEU A 282 -11.53 -18.02 -5.96
C LEU A 282 -10.12 -17.80 -5.42
N GLY A 283 -9.88 -18.19 -4.16
CA GLY A 283 -8.59 -18.08 -3.49
C GLY A 283 -8.60 -18.84 -2.17
N PHE A 284 -7.48 -18.86 -1.46
CA PHE A 284 -7.40 -19.53 -0.15
C PHE A 284 -7.90 -18.60 0.97
N ALA A 285 -8.67 -19.16 1.89
CA ALA A 285 -9.01 -18.53 3.16
C ALA A 285 -7.92 -18.86 4.19
N ASP A 286 -7.55 -17.91 5.05
CA ASP A 286 -6.61 -18.19 6.12
C ASP A 286 -7.31 -18.82 7.34
N ALA A 287 -6.62 -19.77 7.96
CA ALA A 287 -6.97 -20.40 9.23
C ALA A 287 -5.97 -19.98 10.34
N GLY A 288 -5.23 -18.89 10.13
CA GLY A 288 -4.16 -18.39 10.98
C GLY A 288 -2.76 -18.56 10.39
N ILE A 289 -1.74 -18.54 11.25
CA ILE A 289 -0.32 -18.61 10.87
C ILE A 289 0.33 -19.83 11.51
N PHE A 290 1.21 -20.55 10.80
CA PHE A 290 1.99 -21.67 11.34
C PHE A 290 2.94 -21.21 12.43
N GLN A 291 2.77 -21.71 13.65
CA GLN A 291 3.51 -21.26 14.82
C GLN A 291 4.77 -22.10 15.10
N SER A 292 4.85 -23.33 14.56
CA SER A 292 5.97 -24.24 14.78
C SER A 292 6.02 -25.36 13.74
N ALA A 293 7.14 -26.10 13.66
CA ALA A 293 7.24 -27.27 12.79
C ALA A 293 6.23 -28.38 13.17
N ALA A 294 5.93 -28.52 14.46
CA ALA A 294 4.91 -29.46 14.94
C ALA A 294 3.51 -29.08 14.44
N ASP A 295 3.20 -27.79 14.44
CA ASP A 295 1.95 -27.21 13.92
C ASP A 295 1.78 -27.48 12.42
N ILE A 296 2.87 -27.42 11.64
CA ILE A 296 2.86 -27.81 10.21
C ILE A 296 2.59 -29.30 10.06
N SER A 297 3.32 -30.15 10.80
CA SER A 297 3.17 -31.62 10.70
C SER A 297 1.82 -32.14 11.18
N GLY A 298 1.13 -31.39 12.05
CA GLY A 298 -0.16 -31.74 12.61
C GLY A 298 -1.36 -31.17 11.84
N TYR A 299 -1.14 -30.45 10.75
CA TYR A 299 -2.17 -29.82 9.94
C TYR A 299 -2.38 -30.54 8.60
N ALA A 300 -3.38 -30.11 7.81
CA ALA A 300 -3.55 -30.55 6.44
C ALA A 300 -2.28 -30.30 5.61
N ALA A 301 -1.95 -31.23 4.72
CA ALA A 301 -0.72 -31.19 3.96
C ALA A 301 -0.68 -29.99 3.00
N GLN A 302 0.07 -28.95 3.40
CA GLN A 302 0.26 -27.72 2.64
C GLN A 302 1.67 -27.67 2.04
N THR A 303 1.74 -27.72 0.71
CA THR A 303 3.03 -27.74 0.00
C THR A 303 3.83 -26.46 0.23
N GLY A 304 5.08 -26.59 0.65
CA GLY A 304 6.00 -25.46 0.86
C GLY A 304 5.80 -24.70 2.17
N ALA A 305 4.93 -25.17 3.07
CA ALA A 305 4.68 -24.51 4.35
C ALA A 305 5.94 -24.41 5.21
N ALA A 306 6.22 -23.20 5.71
CA ALA A 306 7.22 -22.91 6.71
C ALA A 306 6.60 -22.26 7.95
N VAL A 307 7.35 -22.24 9.04
CA VAL A 307 6.92 -21.56 10.27
C VAL A 307 6.81 -20.06 9.98
N GLY A 308 5.66 -19.47 10.29
CA GLY A 308 5.32 -18.08 9.99
C GLY A 308 4.44 -17.89 8.75
N ASP A 309 4.28 -18.89 7.89
CA ASP A 309 3.36 -18.82 6.74
C ASP A 309 1.89 -18.90 7.15
N PHE A 310 1.00 -18.42 6.29
CA PHE A 310 -0.44 -18.62 6.49
C PHE A 310 -0.81 -20.10 6.38
N LYS A 311 -1.69 -20.52 7.27
CA LYS A 311 -2.41 -21.79 7.21
C LYS A 311 -3.59 -21.60 6.29
N TRP A 312 -3.68 -22.36 5.22
CA TRP A 312 -4.88 -22.34 4.38
C TRP A 312 -5.95 -23.23 4.97
N LEU A 313 -7.20 -22.79 4.95
CA LEU A 313 -8.33 -23.59 5.40
C LEU A 313 -8.48 -24.83 4.50
N ASP A 314 -8.34 -26.02 5.08
CA ASP A 314 -8.79 -27.29 4.48
C ASP A 314 -10.33 -27.29 4.46
N ALA A 315 -10.90 -26.84 3.33
CA ALA A 315 -12.32 -26.53 3.22
C ALA A 315 -13.14 -27.80 2.95
N ASN A 316 -12.53 -28.78 2.27
CA ASN A 316 -13.18 -30.06 1.94
C ASN A 316 -12.91 -31.15 2.99
N GLN A 317 -12.01 -30.92 3.95
CA GLN A 317 -11.62 -31.80 5.05
C GLN A 317 -10.98 -33.11 4.60
N ASP A 318 -10.22 -33.10 3.50
CA ASP A 318 -9.53 -34.27 2.97
C ASP A 318 -8.08 -34.44 3.50
N GLY A 319 -7.63 -33.49 4.33
CA GLY A 319 -6.31 -33.49 4.94
C GLY A 319 -5.21 -32.99 4.02
N LYS A 320 -5.53 -32.39 2.87
CA LYS A 320 -4.59 -31.77 1.94
C LYS A 320 -5.06 -30.36 1.63
N ILE A 321 -4.12 -29.47 1.32
CA ILE A 321 -4.44 -28.16 0.77
C ILE A 321 -4.19 -28.19 -0.73
N ASP A 322 -5.25 -28.10 -1.51
CA ASP A 322 -5.19 -28.05 -2.97
C ASP A 322 -6.23 -27.10 -3.60
N ASP A 323 -6.38 -27.13 -4.93
CA ASP A 323 -7.30 -26.24 -5.63
C ASP A 323 -8.77 -26.43 -5.25
N ASN A 324 -9.15 -27.57 -4.67
CA ASN A 324 -10.51 -27.84 -4.18
C ASN A 324 -10.82 -27.10 -2.87
N ASP A 325 -9.81 -26.58 -2.18
CA ASP A 325 -9.99 -25.77 -0.96
C ASP A 325 -10.18 -24.29 -1.24
N LYS A 326 -10.08 -23.88 -2.50
CA LYS A 326 -10.27 -22.48 -2.88
C LYS A 326 -11.73 -22.07 -2.73
N MET A 327 -11.93 -20.99 -1.99
CA MET A 327 -13.24 -20.41 -1.68
C MET A 327 -13.43 -19.08 -2.40
N GLY A 328 -14.67 -18.59 -2.49
CA GLY A 328 -14.92 -17.24 -2.97
C GLY A 328 -14.18 -16.19 -2.16
N ILE A 329 -13.61 -15.18 -2.82
CA ILE A 329 -12.87 -14.07 -2.19
C ILE A 329 -13.51 -12.70 -2.47
N PRO A 330 -13.41 -11.71 -1.55
CA PRO A 330 -12.76 -11.80 -0.24
C PRO A 330 -13.52 -12.75 0.69
N TYR A 331 -12.80 -13.59 1.42
CA TYR A 331 -13.42 -14.64 2.24
C TYR A 331 -13.98 -14.06 3.56
N GLU A 332 -13.21 -13.18 4.19
CA GLU A 332 -13.53 -12.60 5.49
C GLU A 332 -14.80 -11.76 5.49
N LYS A 333 -15.55 -11.84 6.59
CA LYS A 333 -16.89 -11.23 6.71
C LYS A 333 -17.07 -10.42 7.99
N GLY A 334 -17.74 -9.29 7.86
CA GLY A 334 -18.23 -8.48 8.97
C GLY A 334 -19.74 -8.38 8.95
N ILE A 335 -20.40 -8.56 10.10
CA ILE A 335 -21.86 -8.42 10.22
C ILE A 335 -22.16 -7.12 10.95
N ALA A 336 -22.71 -6.15 10.23
CA ALA A 336 -23.21 -4.92 10.82
C ALA A 336 -24.63 -5.13 11.35
N VAL A 337 -24.85 -4.91 12.65
CA VAL A 337 -26.15 -5.09 13.29
C VAL A 337 -26.68 -3.74 13.75
N ASP A 338 -27.94 -3.44 13.44
CA ASP A 338 -28.52 -2.11 13.64
C ASP A 338 -28.39 -1.62 15.09
N GLY A 339 -27.71 -0.49 15.29
CA GLY A 339 -27.47 0.13 16.59
C GLY A 339 -26.48 -0.61 17.51
N ILE A 340 -25.77 -1.62 17.00
CA ILE A 340 -24.78 -2.40 17.76
C ILE A 340 -23.39 -2.17 17.18
N LEU A 341 -22.40 -2.02 18.06
CA LEU A 341 -20.98 -2.12 17.71
C LEU A 341 -20.61 -3.60 17.58
N LYS A 342 -20.16 -4.01 16.39
CA LYS A 342 -19.54 -5.31 16.17
C LYS A 342 -18.05 -5.15 15.90
N LYS A 343 -17.28 -6.11 16.40
CA LYS A 343 -15.83 -6.18 16.20
C LYS A 343 -15.49 -7.44 15.41
N THR A 344 -14.66 -7.28 14.40
CA THR A 344 -14.08 -8.36 13.58
C THR A 344 -12.57 -8.11 13.50
N GLU A 345 -11.81 -9.16 13.26
CA GLU A 345 -10.37 -9.09 13.01
C GLU A 345 -10.07 -9.61 11.61
N VAL A 346 -9.05 -9.06 10.97
CA VAL A 346 -8.54 -9.54 9.68
C VAL A 346 -7.02 -9.54 9.74
N THR A 347 -6.40 -10.64 9.30
CA THR A 347 -4.94 -10.71 9.17
C THR A 347 -4.56 -10.50 7.71
N ILE A 348 -3.58 -9.63 7.46
CA ILE A 348 -3.00 -9.41 6.14
C ILE A 348 -1.54 -9.87 6.13
N GLY A 349 -1.03 -10.23 4.97
CA GLY A 349 0.40 -10.54 4.80
C GLY A 349 0.68 -11.02 3.38
N TYR A 350 1.74 -11.81 3.27
CA TYR A 350 2.12 -12.54 2.06
C TYR A 350 1.69 -13.99 2.20
N ALA A 351 1.40 -14.66 1.08
CA ALA A 351 1.11 -16.10 1.10
C ALA A 351 2.26 -16.92 1.72
N ASP A 352 3.49 -16.43 1.56
CA ASP A 352 4.77 -16.97 2.02
C ASP A 352 5.50 -15.99 2.97
N ASN A 353 4.82 -15.61 4.06
CA ASN A 353 5.37 -14.70 5.08
C ASN A 353 6.78 -15.10 5.56
N ALA A 354 7.11 -16.40 5.62
CA ALA A 354 8.43 -16.88 6.05
C ALA A 354 9.55 -16.38 5.12
N GLN A 355 9.29 -16.29 3.81
CA GLN A 355 10.26 -15.77 2.83
C GLN A 355 10.44 -14.26 2.92
N HIS A 356 9.51 -13.57 3.58
CA HIS A 356 9.49 -12.12 3.76
C HIS A 356 10.00 -11.68 5.13
N GLN A 357 10.40 -12.61 6.00
CA GLN A 357 10.98 -12.27 7.29
C GLN A 357 12.29 -11.47 7.14
N PRO A 358 12.56 -10.52 8.05
CA PRO A 358 13.85 -9.84 8.10
C PRO A 358 14.99 -10.85 8.19
N LEU A 359 16.05 -10.60 7.41
CA LEU A 359 17.30 -11.35 7.47
C LEU A 359 18.01 -11.07 8.79
N THR A 360 18.85 -12.00 9.24
CA THR A 360 19.88 -11.69 10.23
C THR A 360 20.92 -10.74 9.62
N GLU A 361 21.69 -10.04 10.48
CA GLU A 361 22.74 -9.14 10.01
C GLU A 361 23.82 -9.87 9.19
N GLN A 362 24.17 -11.11 9.57
CA GLN A 362 25.14 -11.93 8.83
C GLN A 362 24.60 -12.34 7.46
N GLU A 363 23.34 -12.77 7.38
CA GLU A 363 22.69 -13.12 6.11
C GLU A 363 22.58 -11.92 5.19
N TYR A 364 22.15 -10.76 5.71
CA TYR A 364 22.09 -9.52 4.96
C TYR A 364 23.48 -9.12 4.42
N THR A 365 24.50 -9.12 5.27
CA THR A 365 25.86 -8.71 4.89
C THR A 365 26.44 -9.63 3.82
N THR A 366 26.26 -10.95 3.98
CA THR A 366 26.71 -11.95 3.00
C THR A 366 26.00 -11.79 1.66
N ALA A 367 24.67 -11.66 1.70
CA ALA A 367 23.87 -11.52 0.48
C ALA A 367 24.12 -10.18 -0.22
N PHE A 368 24.32 -9.10 0.53
CA PHE A 368 24.66 -7.80 -0.04
C PHE A 368 26.05 -7.81 -0.70
N GLN A 369 27.06 -8.42 -0.06
CA GLN A 369 28.38 -8.61 -0.66
C GLN A 369 28.30 -9.43 -1.95
N GLN A 370 27.51 -10.51 -1.98
CA GLN A 370 27.32 -11.29 -3.20
C GLN A 370 26.61 -10.48 -4.30
N ALA A 371 25.62 -9.66 -3.94
CA ALA A 371 24.95 -8.78 -4.87
C ALA A 371 25.92 -7.76 -5.50
N THR A 372 26.85 -7.18 -4.73
CA THR A 372 27.85 -6.24 -5.28
C THR A 372 28.84 -6.93 -6.23
N LEU A 373 29.26 -8.16 -5.93
CA LEU A 373 30.11 -8.98 -6.81
C LEU A 373 29.40 -9.35 -8.12
N ASN A 374 28.11 -9.70 -8.04
CA ASN A 374 27.30 -10.00 -9.22
C ASN A 374 27.17 -8.77 -10.13
N VAL A 375 26.92 -7.59 -9.56
CA VAL A 375 26.89 -6.33 -10.30
C VAL A 375 28.25 -6.00 -10.91
N SER A 376 29.36 -6.35 -10.25
CA SER A 376 30.71 -6.18 -10.82
C SER A 376 30.95 -7.03 -12.05
N THR A 377 30.61 -8.33 -11.96
CA THR A 377 30.68 -9.24 -13.11
C THR A 377 29.83 -8.72 -14.27
N TRP A 378 28.63 -8.25 -14.00
CA TRP A 378 27.74 -7.70 -15.02
C TRP A 378 28.24 -6.39 -15.62
N HIS A 379 28.81 -5.49 -14.82
CA HIS A 379 29.45 -4.28 -15.32
C HIS A 379 30.58 -4.61 -16.32
N ASN A 380 31.42 -5.60 -16.01
CA ASN A 380 32.48 -6.04 -16.91
C ASN A 380 31.93 -6.54 -18.25
N ASN A 381 30.83 -7.30 -18.23
CA ASN A 381 30.14 -7.72 -19.46
C ASN A 381 29.59 -6.52 -20.25
N MET A 382 29.04 -5.51 -19.56
CA MET A 382 28.58 -4.27 -20.19
C MET A 382 29.73 -3.47 -20.81
N ALA A 383 30.92 -3.46 -20.19
CA ALA A 383 32.10 -2.79 -20.75
C ALA A 383 32.65 -3.51 -22.00
N ILE A 384 32.66 -4.85 -22.00
CA ILE A 384 33.01 -5.65 -23.20
C ILE A 384 32.00 -5.37 -24.34
N LEU A 385 30.70 -5.36 -24.01
CA LEU A 385 29.63 -5.01 -24.93
C LEU A 385 29.84 -3.62 -25.53
N ASP A 386 30.10 -2.61 -24.70
CA ASP A 386 30.39 -1.25 -25.17
C ASP A 386 31.58 -1.23 -26.11
N GLY A 387 32.68 -1.91 -25.77
CA GLY A 387 33.87 -1.89 -26.60
C GLY A 387 33.63 -2.46 -28.00
N LEU A 388 32.74 -3.43 -28.13
CA LEU A 388 32.32 -3.98 -29.43
C LEU A 388 31.31 -3.08 -30.15
N LEU A 389 30.48 -2.32 -29.42
CA LEU A 389 29.64 -1.28 -30.00
C LEU A 389 30.44 -0.01 -30.37
N SER A 390 31.67 0.12 -29.90
CA SER A 390 32.56 1.25 -30.21
C SER A 390 33.78 0.79 -31.03
N HIS A 391 34.86 1.57 -31.03
CA HIS A 391 36.13 1.21 -31.67
C HIS A 391 37.13 0.61 -30.69
N ASP A 392 36.74 0.41 -29.43
CA ASP A 392 37.66 -0.05 -28.40
C ASP A 392 38.01 -1.54 -28.58
N ALA A 393 37.12 -2.31 -29.21
CA ALA A 393 37.33 -3.70 -29.55
C ALA A 393 36.67 -4.11 -30.88
N VAL A 394 37.28 -5.13 -31.50
CA VAL A 394 36.69 -5.96 -32.54
C VAL A 394 36.53 -7.38 -32.03
N ILE A 395 35.71 -8.19 -32.70
CA ILE A 395 35.37 -9.53 -32.22
C ILE A 395 36.58 -10.45 -32.08
N ASP A 396 37.59 -10.31 -32.95
CA ASP A 396 38.83 -11.10 -32.89
C ASP A 396 39.78 -10.64 -31.76
N SER A 397 39.48 -9.50 -31.11
CA SER A 397 40.30 -8.91 -30.06
C SER A 397 39.75 -9.14 -28.65
N ILE A 398 38.67 -9.93 -28.52
CA ILE A 398 38.11 -10.38 -27.23
C ILE A 398 38.45 -11.85 -27.01
N PRO A 399 38.44 -12.34 -25.76
CA PRO A 399 38.66 -13.75 -25.46
C PRO A 399 37.71 -14.68 -26.24
N ALA A 400 38.24 -15.80 -26.73
CA ALA A 400 37.48 -16.79 -27.51
C ALA A 400 36.24 -17.34 -26.78
N ALA A 401 36.27 -17.34 -25.43
CA ALA A 401 35.11 -17.71 -24.61
C ALA A 401 33.88 -16.80 -24.83
N TYR A 402 34.06 -15.57 -25.32
CA TYR A 402 32.99 -14.60 -25.54
C TYR A 402 32.61 -14.42 -27.01
N SER A 403 33.49 -14.73 -27.96
CA SER A 403 33.32 -14.37 -29.38
C SER A 403 32.00 -14.88 -29.97
N GLY A 404 31.62 -16.13 -29.73
CA GLY A 404 30.39 -16.71 -30.28
C GLY A 404 29.11 -15.98 -29.82
N LEU A 405 29.06 -15.57 -28.55
CA LEU A 405 27.90 -14.91 -27.95
C LEU A 405 27.81 -13.42 -28.36
N TYR A 406 28.95 -12.78 -28.60
CA TYR A 406 29.05 -11.36 -28.90
C TYR A 406 29.20 -11.03 -30.40
N GLN A 407 29.30 -12.04 -31.28
CA GLN A 407 29.47 -11.84 -32.74
C GLN A 407 28.48 -10.81 -33.33
N PRO A 408 27.15 -10.88 -33.03
CA PRO A 408 26.18 -9.94 -33.60
C PRO A 408 26.35 -8.50 -33.10
N ILE A 409 27.03 -8.30 -31.96
CA ILE A 409 27.30 -6.97 -31.39
C ILE A 409 28.40 -6.28 -32.20
N GLY A 410 29.47 -7.00 -32.52
CA GLY A 410 30.65 -6.44 -33.19
C GLY A 410 30.41 -5.90 -34.61
N ASN A 411 29.36 -6.38 -35.28
CA ASN A 411 28.98 -5.99 -36.65
C ASN A 411 27.56 -5.39 -36.74
N PHE A 412 26.97 -4.97 -35.61
CA PHE A 412 25.62 -4.40 -35.55
C PHE A 412 24.50 -5.27 -36.16
N ALA A 413 24.71 -6.58 -36.28
CA ALA A 413 23.72 -7.53 -36.80
C ALA A 413 22.71 -8.01 -35.74
N PHE A 414 22.76 -7.45 -34.53
CA PHE A 414 21.87 -7.81 -33.44
C PHE A 414 20.41 -7.35 -33.66
N ASN A 415 19.50 -8.08 -33.03
CA ASN A 415 18.05 -7.91 -33.08
C ASN A 415 17.42 -8.25 -31.71
N PRO A 416 16.11 -8.05 -31.50
CA PRO A 416 15.44 -8.31 -30.22
C PRO A 416 15.58 -9.75 -29.67
N SER A 417 15.96 -10.73 -30.49
CA SER A 417 16.17 -12.13 -30.09
C SER A 417 17.64 -12.47 -29.81
N THR A 418 18.55 -11.49 -29.86
CA THR A 418 19.99 -11.72 -29.67
C THR A 418 20.29 -12.11 -28.21
N ALA A 419 20.86 -13.29 -28.01
CA ALA A 419 21.02 -13.92 -26.70
C ALA A 419 21.73 -13.04 -25.65
N ILE A 420 22.84 -12.40 -26.01
CA ILE A 420 23.60 -11.55 -25.06
C ILE A 420 22.82 -10.32 -24.61
N ILE A 421 21.95 -9.78 -25.47
CA ILE A 421 21.09 -8.64 -25.14
C ILE A 421 20.04 -9.08 -24.12
N THR A 422 19.39 -10.22 -24.36
CA THR A 422 18.46 -10.84 -23.43
C THR A 422 19.12 -11.13 -22.09
N GLN A 423 20.32 -11.72 -22.09
CA GLN A 423 21.06 -12.06 -20.89
C GLN A 423 21.41 -10.81 -20.07
N ASN A 424 21.99 -9.78 -20.67
CA ASN A 424 22.38 -8.56 -19.97
C ASN A 424 21.16 -7.83 -19.39
N TRP A 425 20.04 -7.80 -20.13
CA TRP A 425 18.78 -7.26 -19.62
C TRP A 425 18.26 -8.05 -18.41
N GLN A 426 18.12 -9.36 -18.56
CA GLN A 426 17.57 -10.24 -17.51
C GLN A 426 18.42 -10.19 -16.23
N GLN A 427 19.75 -10.24 -16.36
CA GLN A 427 20.67 -10.12 -15.22
C GLN A 427 20.52 -8.77 -14.50
N GLY A 428 20.42 -7.66 -15.24
CA GLY A 428 20.19 -6.34 -14.65
C GLY A 428 18.93 -6.29 -13.78
N TYR A 429 17.80 -6.78 -14.31
CA TYR A 429 16.54 -6.83 -13.56
C TYR A 429 16.54 -7.85 -12.42
N GLN A 430 17.23 -8.97 -12.58
CA GLN A 430 17.43 -9.95 -11.51
C GLN A 430 18.16 -9.30 -10.32
N TYR A 431 19.23 -8.53 -10.57
CA TYR A 431 19.97 -7.86 -9.50
C TYR A 431 19.19 -6.70 -8.87
N ILE A 432 18.39 -5.97 -9.65
CA ILE A 432 17.43 -5.00 -9.10
C ILE A 432 16.46 -5.70 -8.13
N SER A 433 15.89 -6.84 -8.53
CA SER A 433 14.99 -7.61 -7.66
C SER A 433 15.69 -8.10 -6.39
N THR A 434 16.91 -8.64 -6.51
CA THR A 434 17.71 -9.05 -5.34
C THR A 434 17.95 -7.89 -4.37
N LEU A 435 18.30 -6.69 -4.89
CA LEU A 435 18.50 -5.50 -4.05
C LEU A 435 17.18 -5.03 -3.42
N ASN A 436 16.06 -5.07 -4.13
CA ASN A 436 14.74 -4.77 -3.57
C ASN A 436 14.40 -5.70 -2.40
N THR A 437 14.59 -7.01 -2.56
CA THR A 437 14.38 -8.01 -1.51
C THR A 437 15.30 -7.77 -0.31
N LEU A 438 16.58 -7.45 -0.55
CA LEU A 438 17.52 -7.12 0.52
C LEU A 438 17.10 -5.87 1.30
N GLU A 439 16.64 -4.82 0.60
CA GLU A 439 16.12 -3.61 1.26
C GLU A 439 14.88 -3.91 2.12
N GLN A 440 13.93 -4.67 1.56
CA GLN A 440 12.69 -5.06 2.24
C GLN A 440 12.96 -5.91 3.48
N ARG A 441 13.92 -6.85 3.39
CA ARG A 441 14.26 -7.78 4.47
C ARG A 441 15.43 -7.31 5.34
N ALA A 442 15.91 -6.08 5.20
CA ALA A 442 17.03 -5.59 5.98
C ALA A 442 16.66 -5.50 7.48
N PRO A 443 17.41 -6.16 8.39
CA PRO A 443 17.09 -6.18 9.80
C PRO A 443 17.04 -4.77 10.39
N ALA A 444 16.12 -4.52 11.33
CA ALA A 444 16.06 -3.25 12.05
C ALA A 444 17.33 -2.99 12.88
N THR A 445 18.00 -4.06 13.31
CA THR A 445 19.24 -4.03 14.12
C THR A 445 20.51 -3.95 13.28
N LEU A 446 20.42 -3.83 11.95
CA LEU A 446 21.60 -3.78 11.07
C LEU A 446 22.56 -2.65 11.47
N SER A 447 23.84 -2.96 11.64
CA SER A 447 24.87 -1.94 11.91
C SER A 447 24.97 -0.94 10.76
N ASN A 448 25.01 0.36 11.08
CA ASN A 448 25.01 1.45 10.09
C ASN A 448 23.90 1.32 9.04
N ARG A 449 22.71 0.83 9.45
CA ARG A 449 21.58 0.54 8.55
C ARG A 449 21.32 1.61 7.50
N ALA A 450 21.27 2.87 7.90
CA ALA A 450 20.99 3.99 6.98
C ALA A 450 22.04 4.08 5.85
N GLU A 451 23.33 3.92 6.19
CA GLU A 451 24.42 3.92 5.21
C GLU A 451 24.35 2.69 4.29
N GLN A 452 24.12 1.51 4.84
CA GLN A 452 24.01 0.26 4.08
C GLN A 452 22.83 0.31 3.08
N ILE A 453 21.67 0.78 3.53
CA ILE A 453 20.50 0.97 2.65
C ILE A 453 20.77 2.04 1.60
N ALA A 454 21.41 3.16 1.95
CA ALA A 454 21.80 4.18 0.98
C ALA A 454 22.76 3.62 -0.10
N ARG A 455 23.74 2.81 0.31
CA ARG A 455 24.68 2.15 -0.60
C ARG A 455 23.95 1.16 -1.52
N LEU A 456 23.07 0.33 -0.98
CA LEU A 456 22.23 -0.60 -1.73
C LEU A 456 21.41 0.13 -2.80
N ARG A 457 20.73 1.22 -2.42
CA ARG A 457 19.93 2.04 -3.33
C ARG A 457 20.78 2.67 -4.42
N ALA A 458 21.97 3.15 -4.10
CA ALA A 458 22.91 3.67 -5.10
C ALA A 458 23.35 2.58 -6.10
N ILE A 459 23.62 1.35 -5.65
CA ILE A 459 23.95 0.24 -6.55
C ILE A 459 22.74 -0.10 -7.45
N ARG A 460 21.51 -0.11 -6.92
CA ARG A 460 20.30 -0.30 -7.72
C ARG A 460 20.14 0.79 -8.78
N ALA A 461 20.32 2.05 -8.40
CA ALA A 461 20.27 3.19 -9.32
C ALA A 461 21.38 3.14 -10.39
N TYR A 462 22.55 2.59 -10.06
CA TYR A 462 23.62 2.34 -11.02
C TYR A 462 23.23 1.31 -12.09
N ILE A 463 22.57 0.20 -11.70
CA ILE A 463 22.05 -0.78 -12.67
C ILE A 463 21.04 -0.11 -13.60
N TYR A 464 20.11 0.68 -13.05
CA TYR A 464 19.16 1.44 -13.85
C TYR A 464 19.85 2.43 -14.79
N LEU A 465 20.91 3.14 -14.34
CA LEU A 465 21.68 4.04 -15.18
C LEU A 465 22.34 3.31 -16.36
N GLN A 466 22.92 2.14 -16.13
CA GLN A 466 23.50 1.32 -17.21
C GLN A 466 22.41 0.89 -18.20
N LEU A 467 21.33 0.29 -17.72
CA LEU A 467 20.21 -0.13 -18.57
C LEU A 467 19.64 1.05 -19.36
N TYR A 468 19.44 2.20 -18.72
CA TYR A 468 18.93 3.42 -19.35
C TYR A 468 19.87 3.93 -20.46
N THR A 469 21.17 3.91 -20.20
CA THR A 469 22.20 4.39 -21.14
C THR A 469 22.20 3.59 -22.43
N TYR A 470 22.08 2.25 -22.36
CA TYR A 470 22.18 1.39 -23.54
C TYR A 470 20.84 1.00 -24.16
N PHE A 471 19.76 0.87 -23.38
CA PHE A 471 18.44 0.45 -23.86
C PHE A 471 17.43 1.59 -23.98
N GLY A 472 17.76 2.81 -23.58
CA GLY A 472 16.83 3.93 -23.64
C GLY A 472 15.76 3.81 -22.55
N SER A 473 14.47 3.94 -22.92
CA SER A 473 13.42 3.90 -21.90
C SER A 473 13.15 2.47 -21.41
N ILE A 474 13.21 2.29 -20.10
CA ILE A 474 13.15 1.00 -19.41
C ILE A 474 12.12 1.01 -18.29
N PRO A 475 11.45 -0.12 -17.98
CA PRO A 475 10.50 -0.18 -16.88
C PRO A 475 11.16 0.07 -15.52
N LEU A 476 10.45 0.76 -14.63
CA LEU A 476 10.85 0.97 -13.24
C LEU A 476 10.08 -0.01 -12.37
N ILE A 477 10.80 -0.80 -11.55
CA ILE A 477 10.21 -1.83 -10.69
C ILE A 477 10.44 -1.38 -9.25
N GLN A 478 9.41 -0.79 -8.68
CA GLN A 478 9.38 -0.32 -7.29
C GLN A 478 8.71 -1.39 -6.43
N ASN A 479 9.22 -1.62 -5.21
CA ASN A 479 8.62 -2.50 -4.19
C ASN A 479 8.67 -4.02 -4.46
N GLY A 480 9.74 -4.51 -5.08
CA GLY A 480 10.09 -5.95 -5.05
C GLY A 480 9.34 -6.85 -6.04
N GLU A 481 8.08 -6.58 -6.35
CA GLU A 481 7.31 -7.37 -7.31
C GLU A 481 7.32 -6.81 -8.73
N VAL A 482 7.47 -7.71 -9.71
CA VAL A 482 7.27 -7.39 -11.13
C VAL A 482 5.77 -7.34 -11.38
N ALA A 483 5.17 -6.15 -11.38
CA ALA A 483 3.77 -6.00 -11.72
C ALA A 483 3.46 -6.62 -13.10
N PRO A 484 2.35 -7.36 -13.26
CA PRO A 484 1.96 -7.87 -14.58
C PRO A 484 1.70 -6.70 -15.53
N ASN A 485 2.09 -6.85 -16.80
CA ASN A 485 1.96 -5.83 -17.85
C ASN A 485 2.78 -4.55 -17.58
N LEU A 486 4.09 -4.72 -17.37
CA LEU A 486 5.00 -3.57 -17.26
C LEU A 486 4.86 -2.63 -18.47
N THR A 487 5.14 -1.36 -18.22
CA THR A 487 5.31 -0.33 -19.25
C THR A 487 6.68 0.32 -19.06
N ASN A 488 7.30 0.80 -20.14
CA ASN A 488 8.43 1.71 -20.03
C ASN A 488 7.91 3.16 -19.97
N PRO A 489 8.18 3.91 -18.88
CA PRO A 489 7.71 5.28 -18.73
C PRO A 489 8.46 6.23 -19.69
N SER A 490 8.29 7.56 -19.53
CA SER A 490 9.11 8.50 -20.31
C SER A 490 10.58 8.44 -19.87
N LYS A 491 11.49 8.77 -20.79
CA LYS A 491 12.93 8.90 -20.48
C LYS A 491 13.19 9.85 -19.29
N LEU A 492 12.45 10.96 -19.24
CA LEU A 492 12.50 11.91 -18.13
C LEU A 492 12.11 11.28 -16.78
N ALA A 493 11.11 10.39 -16.76
CA ALA A 493 10.71 9.69 -15.54
C ALA A 493 11.81 8.72 -15.06
N VAL A 494 12.43 7.98 -15.97
CA VAL A 494 13.57 7.09 -15.64
C VAL A 494 14.74 7.91 -15.08
N TYR A 495 15.11 8.99 -15.76
CA TYR A 495 16.18 9.89 -15.30
C TYR A 495 15.87 10.51 -13.92
N SER A 496 14.63 10.95 -13.71
CA SER A 496 14.20 11.55 -12.43
C SER A 496 14.29 10.54 -11.29
N TYR A 497 13.88 9.29 -11.54
CA TYR A 497 14.01 8.21 -10.55
C TYR A 497 15.48 7.94 -10.20
N ILE A 498 16.34 7.74 -11.20
CA ILE A 498 17.78 7.46 -11.00
C ILE A 498 18.44 8.59 -10.20
N THR A 499 18.20 9.84 -10.58
CA THR A 499 18.82 11.00 -9.91
C THR A 499 18.27 11.24 -8.51
N ALA A 500 17.00 10.94 -8.25
CA ALA A 500 16.43 10.98 -6.90
C ALA A 500 17.08 9.94 -5.99
N GLU A 501 17.21 8.68 -6.43
CA GLU A 501 17.88 7.62 -5.67
C GLU A 501 19.34 7.99 -5.35
N PHE A 502 20.10 8.44 -6.35
CA PHE A 502 21.49 8.85 -6.13
C PHE A 502 21.62 10.09 -5.23
N THR A 503 20.72 11.07 -5.36
CA THR A 503 20.77 12.28 -4.52
C THR A 503 20.53 11.93 -3.06
N ALA A 504 19.52 11.09 -2.79
CA ALA A 504 19.25 10.59 -1.44
C ALA A 504 20.44 9.79 -0.89
N ALA A 505 21.03 8.90 -1.70
CA ALA A 505 22.19 8.12 -1.28
C ALA A 505 23.42 8.99 -1.00
N ALA A 506 23.75 9.96 -1.85
CA ALA A 506 24.88 10.85 -1.67
C ALA A 506 24.78 11.70 -0.38
N ALA A 507 23.56 12.01 0.07
CA ALA A 507 23.34 12.73 1.32
C ALA A 507 23.54 11.85 2.58
N ALA A 508 23.36 10.53 2.46
CA ALA A 508 23.43 9.58 3.56
C ALA A 508 24.77 8.85 3.68
N LEU A 509 25.60 8.87 2.62
CA LEU A 509 26.90 8.19 2.58
C LEU A 509 28.04 9.13 3.04
N PRO A 510 29.13 8.59 3.62
CA PRO A 510 30.33 9.36 3.89
C PRO A 510 31.01 9.79 2.58
N GLN A 511 31.79 10.88 2.61
CA GLN A 511 32.52 11.35 1.42
C GLN A 511 33.59 10.36 0.94
N THR A 512 34.15 9.56 1.84
CA THR A 512 35.17 8.55 1.55
C THR A 512 34.91 7.29 2.34
N THR A 513 35.47 6.17 1.88
CA THR A 513 35.43 4.86 2.51
C THR A 513 36.83 4.26 2.54
N THR A 514 37.09 3.31 3.45
CA THR A 514 38.36 2.57 3.50
C THR A 514 38.46 1.54 2.38
N ASN A 515 37.34 0.90 2.04
CA ASN A 515 37.23 -0.04 0.94
C ASN A 515 36.73 0.67 -0.32
N VAL A 516 37.52 0.61 -1.40
CA VAL A 516 37.23 1.27 -2.68
C VAL A 516 36.05 0.64 -3.44
N ALA A 517 35.63 -0.56 -3.06
CA ALA A 517 34.42 -1.21 -3.58
C ALA A 517 33.14 -0.64 -2.99
N ASP A 518 33.22 -0.01 -1.81
CA ASP A 518 32.07 0.60 -1.17
C ASP A 518 31.80 1.97 -1.80
N LEU A 519 30.64 2.10 -2.45
CA LEU A 519 30.19 3.41 -2.92
C LEU A 519 30.13 4.40 -1.76
N ASN A 520 30.80 5.52 -1.96
CA ASN A 520 30.80 6.69 -1.08
C ASN A 520 30.08 7.86 -1.77
N ALA A 521 29.84 8.96 -1.05
CA ALA A 521 29.09 10.10 -1.58
C ALA A 521 29.75 10.74 -2.82
N LEU A 522 31.08 10.81 -2.89
CA LEU A 522 31.78 11.38 -4.04
C LEU A 522 31.70 10.47 -5.28
N ALA A 523 31.77 9.16 -5.09
CA ALA A 523 31.52 8.19 -6.15
C ALA A 523 30.08 8.31 -6.69
N VAL A 524 29.09 8.44 -5.80
CA VAL A 524 27.69 8.68 -6.21
C VAL A 524 27.52 10.02 -6.92
N LYS A 525 28.25 11.07 -6.55
CA LYS A 525 28.31 12.33 -7.33
C LYS A 525 28.86 12.11 -8.74
N GLY A 526 29.84 11.22 -8.90
CA GLY A 526 30.34 10.85 -10.22
C GLY A 526 29.29 10.13 -11.06
N LEU A 527 28.50 9.25 -10.45
CA LEU A 527 27.37 8.59 -11.12
C LEU A 527 26.24 9.59 -11.48
N LEU A 528 25.97 10.57 -10.63
CA LEU A 528 25.07 11.70 -10.93
C LEU A 528 25.57 12.54 -12.12
N ALA A 529 26.88 12.79 -12.21
CA ALA A 529 27.48 13.45 -13.36
C ALA A 529 27.29 12.62 -14.64
N LYS A 530 27.50 11.29 -14.59
CA LYS A 530 27.24 10.39 -15.73
C LYS A 530 25.77 10.45 -16.16
N ALA A 531 24.82 10.38 -15.22
CA ALA A 531 23.40 10.49 -15.50
C ALA A 531 23.03 11.84 -16.12
N ALA A 532 23.51 12.95 -15.56
CA ALA A 532 23.28 14.29 -16.11
C ALA A 532 23.90 14.45 -17.52
N LEU A 533 25.06 13.84 -17.75
CA LEU A 533 25.73 13.89 -19.04
C LEU A 533 24.94 13.17 -20.14
N VAL A 534 24.31 12.02 -19.83
CA VAL A 534 23.42 11.30 -20.77
C VAL A 534 22.30 12.22 -21.26
N GLU A 535 21.70 13.01 -20.37
CA GLU A 535 20.66 14.00 -20.68
C GLU A 535 21.19 15.35 -21.19
N LYS A 536 22.52 15.50 -21.34
CA LYS A 536 23.19 16.76 -21.71
C LYS A 536 22.86 17.92 -20.76
N ASP A 537 22.56 17.63 -19.50
CA ASP A 537 22.39 18.63 -18.43
C ASP A 537 23.79 19.08 -17.96
N TYR A 538 24.46 19.86 -18.81
CA TYR A 538 25.86 20.26 -18.62
C TYR A 538 26.08 21.09 -17.34
N ALA A 539 25.08 21.86 -16.90
CA ALA A 539 25.17 22.61 -15.66
C ALA A 539 25.34 21.65 -14.46
N LYS A 540 24.47 20.65 -14.34
CA LYS A 540 24.61 19.63 -13.28
C LYS A 540 25.88 18.81 -13.41
N VAL A 541 26.32 18.50 -14.63
CA VAL A 541 27.61 17.80 -14.84
C VAL A 541 28.74 18.60 -14.20
N VAL A 542 28.83 19.90 -14.49
CA VAL A 542 29.85 20.78 -13.90
C VAL A 542 29.73 20.83 -12.38
N ASP A 543 28.53 20.98 -11.82
CA ASP A 543 28.32 21.04 -10.37
C ASP A 543 28.79 19.76 -9.65
N TYR A 544 28.38 18.60 -10.16
CA TYR A 544 28.72 17.31 -9.56
C TYR A 544 30.21 16.98 -9.71
N THR A 545 30.79 17.23 -10.89
CA THR A 545 32.22 16.97 -11.10
C THR A 545 33.09 17.95 -10.30
N ASN A 546 32.75 19.24 -10.23
CA ASN A 546 33.45 20.20 -9.38
C ASN A 546 33.41 19.82 -7.89
N THR A 547 32.30 19.24 -7.42
CA THR A 547 32.22 18.73 -6.04
C THR A 547 33.32 17.68 -5.77
N ILE A 548 33.56 16.78 -6.72
CA ILE A 548 34.61 15.76 -6.62
C ILE A 548 35.99 16.40 -6.72
N LEU A 549 36.22 17.24 -7.75
CA LEU A 549 37.51 17.87 -8.00
C LEU A 549 37.95 18.77 -6.83
N ASN A 550 37.03 19.52 -6.23
CA ASN A 550 37.31 20.42 -5.11
C ASN A 550 37.40 19.71 -3.76
N SER A 551 37.04 18.43 -3.67
CA SER A 551 37.10 17.68 -2.41
C SER A 551 38.53 17.40 -1.92
N GLY A 552 39.49 17.40 -2.86
CA GLY A 552 40.89 17.03 -2.59
C GLY A 552 41.12 15.54 -2.24
N GLN A 553 40.09 14.69 -2.30
CA GLN A 553 40.18 13.28 -1.88
C GLN A 553 40.85 12.37 -2.91
N TYR A 554 40.87 12.77 -4.18
CA TYR A 554 41.36 11.98 -5.31
C TYR A 554 42.44 12.75 -6.07
N LEU A 555 43.42 12.03 -6.61
CA LEU A 555 44.54 12.58 -7.36
C LEU A 555 44.81 11.75 -8.61
N LEU A 556 45.13 12.39 -9.73
CA LEU A 556 45.56 11.67 -10.93
C LEU A 556 46.82 10.87 -10.62
N ALA A 557 46.81 9.59 -11.00
CA ALA A 557 47.97 8.72 -10.88
C ALA A 557 48.96 9.03 -12.01
N THR A 558 50.17 8.48 -11.92
CA THR A 558 51.09 8.48 -13.06
C THR A 558 50.52 7.64 -14.20
N ASN A 559 50.97 7.89 -15.44
CA ASN A 559 50.44 7.14 -16.59
C ASN A 559 50.66 5.62 -16.48
N SER A 560 51.76 5.18 -15.88
CA SER A 560 52.05 3.77 -15.62
C SER A 560 51.30 3.19 -14.41
N GLY A 561 50.93 4.03 -13.43
CA GLY A 561 50.32 3.59 -12.16
C GLY A 561 48.79 3.67 -12.10
N LYS A 562 48.12 4.21 -13.13
CA LYS A 562 46.66 4.46 -13.10
C LYS A 562 45.76 3.20 -13.04
N PHE A 563 46.34 2.03 -13.26
CA PHE A 563 45.66 0.73 -13.09
C PHE A 563 46.27 -0.15 -12.00
N SER A 564 47.18 0.39 -11.19
CA SER A 564 47.73 -0.31 -10.03
C SER A 564 46.75 -0.27 -8.86
N ALA A 565 46.67 -1.35 -8.10
CA ALA A 565 45.80 -1.41 -6.92
C ALA A 565 46.14 -0.30 -5.90
N GLY A 566 45.11 0.32 -5.31
CA GLY A 566 45.27 1.34 -4.26
C GLY A 566 45.75 2.73 -4.74
N ASN A 567 45.84 2.97 -6.06
CA ASN A 567 46.15 4.30 -6.57
C ASN A 567 45.05 5.33 -6.17
N LYS A 568 45.42 6.62 -6.09
CA LYS A 568 44.52 7.71 -5.65
C LYS A 568 43.58 8.25 -6.73
N GLU A 569 43.67 7.73 -7.96
CA GLU A 569 42.83 8.14 -9.08
C GLU A 569 41.50 7.36 -9.12
N THR A 570 41.52 6.14 -8.60
CA THR A 570 40.34 5.27 -8.50
C THR A 570 39.33 5.85 -7.51
N ILE A 571 38.12 6.13 -8.00
CA ILE A 571 37.01 6.64 -7.19
C ILE A 571 36.12 5.50 -6.70
N TRP A 572 35.83 4.55 -7.59
CA TRP A 572 35.04 3.35 -7.29
C TRP A 572 35.53 2.17 -8.11
N ASP A 573 35.79 1.04 -7.45
CA ASP A 573 36.35 -0.16 -8.06
C ASP A 573 35.91 -1.42 -7.33
N ASN A 574 35.47 -2.45 -8.07
CA ASN A 574 35.15 -3.76 -7.50
C ASN A 574 35.86 -4.89 -8.27
N SER A 575 37.17 -4.71 -8.47
CA SER A 575 38.06 -5.61 -9.22
C SER A 575 38.56 -6.82 -8.44
N GLY A 576 38.08 -7.05 -7.22
CA GLY A 576 38.62 -8.08 -6.31
C GLY A 576 38.57 -9.52 -6.85
N SER A 577 37.66 -9.80 -7.78
CA SER A 577 37.42 -11.16 -8.32
C SER A 577 37.16 -11.17 -9.83
N ILE A 578 38.08 -10.58 -10.62
CA ILE A 578 37.94 -10.56 -12.09
C ILE A 578 38.34 -11.90 -12.72
N ASP A 579 37.46 -12.47 -13.55
CA ASP A 579 37.72 -13.65 -14.38
C ASP A 579 38.91 -13.47 -15.34
N ALA A 580 39.63 -14.54 -15.63
CA ALA A 580 40.82 -14.51 -16.49
C ALA A 580 40.53 -13.99 -17.90
N ASN A 581 39.37 -14.32 -18.49
CA ASN A 581 39.00 -13.82 -19.81
C ASN A 581 38.72 -12.32 -19.76
N VAL A 582 37.99 -11.86 -18.73
CA VAL A 582 37.78 -10.42 -18.51
C VAL A 582 39.12 -9.71 -18.38
N LYS A 583 40.05 -10.19 -17.54
CA LYS A 583 41.41 -9.61 -17.45
C LYS A 583 42.10 -9.55 -18.81
N GLY A 584 42.01 -10.60 -19.62
CA GLY A 584 42.57 -10.65 -20.97
C GLY A 584 42.02 -9.56 -21.90
N TYR A 585 40.71 -9.25 -21.83
CA TYR A 585 40.11 -8.14 -22.57
C TYR A 585 40.68 -6.78 -22.13
N PHE A 586 40.90 -6.59 -20.83
CA PHE A 586 41.40 -5.34 -20.24
C PHE A 586 42.93 -5.31 -20.07
N TYR A 587 43.68 -5.81 -21.06
CA TYR A 587 45.14 -5.72 -21.08
C TYR A 587 45.85 -6.33 -19.85
N ASN A 588 45.23 -7.32 -19.20
CA ASN A 588 45.72 -7.95 -17.96
C ASN A 588 46.04 -6.96 -16.83
N ARG A 589 45.27 -5.87 -16.74
CA ARG A 589 45.39 -4.87 -15.65
C ARG A 589 45.05 -5.48 -14.29
N GLU A 590 45.65 -4.93 -13.23
CA GLU A 590 45.36 -5.32 -11.84
C GLU A 590 43.97 -4.86 -11.39
N THR A 591 43.55 -3.69 -11.87
CA THR A 591 42.25 -3.07 -11.53
C THR A 591 41.52 -2.59 -12.78
N LEU A 592 40.19 -2.68 -12.72
CA LEU A 592 39.19 -2.27 -13.70
C LEU A 592 38.16 -1.35 -13.02
N PRO A 593 38.54 -0.09 -12.71
CA PRO A 593 37.66 0.82 -11.98
C PRO A 593 36.38 1.15 -12.74
N PHE A 594 35.27 1.29 -12.03
CA PHE A 594 34.00 1.72 -12.62
C PHE A 594 33.96 3.23 -12.82
N LEU A 595 34.76 3.94 -12.01
CA LEU A 595 34.92 5.38 -12.06
C LEU A 595 36.34 5.78 -11.61
N ARG A 596 36.99 6.62 -12.42
CA ARG A 596 38.29 7.25 -12.13
C ARG A 596 38.18 8.76 -12.24
N LEU A 597 39.11 9.47 -11.59
CA LEU A 597 39.21 10.92 -11.66
C LEU A 597 39.41 11.42 -13.11
N ALA A 598 40.08 10.66 -13.98
CA ALA A 598 40.22 11.02 -15.39
C ALA A 598 38.86 11.12 -16.11
N GLU A 599 37.89 10.24 -15.81
CA GLU A 599 36.55 10.35 -16.36
C GLU A 599 35.84 11.62 -15.85
N VAL A 600 36.02 11.97 -14.57
CA VAL A 600 35.46 13.19 -13.97
C VAL A 600 35.98 14.45 -14.68
N TYR A 601 37.28 14.55 -14.94
CA TYR A 601 37.86 15.65 -15.73
C TYR A 601 37.30 15.70 -17.15
N LEU A 602 37.14 14.56 -17.81
CA LEU A 602 36.59 14.52 -19.18
C LEU A 602 35.11 14.95 -19.22
N MET A 603 34.31 14.55 -18.24
CA MET A 603 32.93 15.00 -18.11
C MET A 603 32.84 16.50 -17.81
N ASN A 604 33.70 17.00 -16.89
CA ASN A 604 33.78 18.43 -16.55
C ASN A 604 34.20 19.26 -17.76
N ALA A 605 35.22 18.81 -18.50
CA ALA A 605 35.73 19.50 -19.69
C ALA A 605 34.67 19.59 -20.79
N GLU A 606 33.99 18.47 -21.08
CA GLU A 606 32.94 18.45 -22.08
C GLU A 606 31.79 19.39 -21.72
N ALA A 607 31.34 19.35 -20.45
CA ALA A 607 30.26 20.19 -19.99
C ALA A 607 30.64 21.67 -19.95
N ASN A 608 31.86 22.01 -19.51
CA ASN A 608 32.36 23.37 -19.56
C ASN A 608 32.47 23.89 -20.99
N LEU A 609 32.95 23.08 -21.94
CA LEU A 609 32.99 23.49 -23.35
C LEU A 609 31.58 23.78 -23.89
N ALA A 610 30.61 22.92 -23.59
CA ALA A 610 29.21 23.11 -23.98
C ALA A 610 28.57 24.37 -23.35
N LEU A 611 29.03 24.78 -22.17
CA LEU A 611 28.62 26.00 -21.48
C LEU A 611 29.47 27.23 -21.84
N ASN A 612 30.30 27.16 -22.89
CA ASN A 612 31.21 28.23 -23.34
C ASN A 612 32.33 28.61 -22.35
N ASN A 613 32.66 27.73 -21.42
CA ASN A 613 33.78 27.88 -20.47
C ASN A 613 35.06 27.22 -21.00
N SER A 614 35.49 27.60 -22.21
CA SER A 614 36.58 26.92 -22.94
C SER A 614 37.91 26.85 -22.19
N LEU A 615 38.26 27.88 -21.40
CA LEU A 615 39.50 27.89 -20.61
C LEU A 615 39.51 26.82 -19.51
N LYS A 616 38.36 26.58 -18.85
CA LYS A 616 38.24 25.53 -17.83
C LYS A 616 38.35 24.15 -18.48
N ALA A 617 37.61 23.95 -19.57
CA ALA A 617 37.66 22.71 -20.32
C ALA A 617 39.07 22.40 -20.85
N GLN A 618 39.78 23.42 -21.33
CA GLN A 618 41.16 23.28 -21.80
C GLN A 618 42.09 22.88 -20.65
N ALA A 619 41.94 23.48 -19.47
CA ALA A 619 42.76 23.16 -18.30
C ALA A 619 42.62 21.69 -17.88
N ASP A 620 41.38 21.19 -17.80
CA ASP A 620 41.09 19.79 -17.45
C ASP A 620 41.75 18.80 -18.41
N VAL A 621 41.62 19.04 -19.72
CA VAL A 621 42.22 18.16 -20.74
C VAL A 621 43.74 18.26 -20.76
N THR A 622 44.29 19.46 -20.48
CA THR A 622 45.74 19.67 -20.40
C THR A 622 46.36 18.82 -19.29
N LEU A 623 45.69 18.67 -18.13
CA LEU A 623 46.17 17.81 -17.05
C LEU A 623 46.31 16.35 -17.48
N LEU A 624 45.31 15.83 -18.21
CA LEU A 624 45.32 14.45 -18.70
C LEU A 624 46.40 14.21 -19.75
N LEU A 625 46.61 15.18 -20.64
CA LEU A 625 47.63 15.13 -21.68
C LEU A 625 49.05 15.27 -21.13
N GLN A 626 49.26 16.16 -20.15
CA GLN A 626 50.55 16.27 -19.46
C GLN A 626 50.95 14.93 -18.83
N ARG A 627 49.99 14.23 -18.22
CA ARG A 627 50.23 12.90 -17.66
C ARG A 627 50.62 11.87 -18.74
N SER A 628 49.96 11.88 -19.91
CA SER A 628 50.23 10.93 -20.99
C SER A 628 51.38 11.32 -21.92
N GLY A 629 51.96 12.51 -21.74
CA GLY A 629 52.98 13.08 -22.63
C GLY A 629 52.42 13.60 -23.96
N GLY A 630 51.10 13.80 -24.05
CA GLY A 630 50.42 14.33 -25.24
C GLY A 630 50.31 15.86 -25.26
N SER A 631 49.90 16.40 -26.41
CA SER A 631 49.59 17.83 -26.59
C SER A 631 48.54 18.03 -27.68
N PHE A 632 47.97 19.24 -27.77
CA PHE A 632 47.12 19.67 -28.88
C PHE A 632 47.60 21.03 -29.39
N SER A 633 47.43 21.29 -30.68
CA SER A 633 47.71 22.60 -31.28
C SER A 633 46.52 23.55 -31.17
N VAL A 634 45.29 23.02 -31.22
CA VAL A 634 44.04 23.76 -31.10
C VAL A 634 43.11 22.97 -30.18
N PHE A 635 42.55 23.64 -29.17
CA PHE A 635 41.57 23.04 -28.27
C PHE A 635 40.15 23.18 -28.84
N ASN A 636 39.46 22.05 -29.00
CA ASN A 636 38.06 21.99 -29.39
C ASN A 636 37.44 20.66 -28.95
N MET A 637 36.18 20.42 -29.36
CA MET A 637 35.46 19.19 -29.03
C MET A 637 36.20 17.93 -29.52
N ASN A 638 36.84 17.96 -30.68
CA ASN A 638 37.58 16.81 -31.19
C ASN A 638 38.77 16.47 -30.28
N THR A 639 39.39 17.47 -29.65
CA THR A 639 40.44 17.24 -28.63
C THR A 639 39.89 16.42 -27.46
N ILE A 640 38.74 16.80 -26.90
CA ILE A 640 38.09 16.08 -25.79
C ILE A 640 37.74 14.66 -26.22
N GLN A 641 37.15 14.51 -27.40
CA GLN A 641 36.78 13.21 -27.96
C GLN A 641 38.00 12.29 -28.10
N SER A 642 39.08 12.74 -28.73
CA SER A 642 40.30 11.95 -28.91
C SER A 642 40.94 11.55 -27.57
N VAL A 643 40.99 12.47 -26.60
CA VAL A 643 41.54 12.16 -25.27
C VAL A 643 40.67 11.15 -24.55
N ARG A 644 39.34 11.31 -24.54
CA ARG A 644 38.43 10.35 -23.90
C ARG A 644 38.59 8.94 -24.47
N LEU A 645 38.60 8.82 -25.79
CA LEU A 645 38.67 7.53 -26.49
C LEU A 645 40.02 6.83 -26.29
N THR A 646 41.09 7.58 -26.04
CA THR A 646 42.41 7.01 -25.72
C THR A 646 42.55 6.69 -24.24
N GLU A 647 42.09 7.60 -23.37
CA GLU A 647 42.28 7.51 -21.92
C GLU A 647 41.37 6.50 -21.24
N MET A 648 40.15 6.33 -21.75
CA MET A 648 39.12 5.44 -21.19
C MET A 648 38.91 4.18 -22.04
N ARG A 649 39.86 3.87 -22.93
CA ARG A 649 39.74 2.78 -23.89
C ARG A 649 39.45 1.45 -23.18
N ARG A 650 38.39 0.77 -23.64
CA ARG A 650 37.87 -0.50 -23.11
C ARG A 650 37.27 -0.43 -21.71
N GLU A 651 37.17 0.73 -21.08
CA GLU A 651 36.59 0.88 -19.72
C GLU A 651 35.06 1.09 -19.74
N GLY A 652 34.45 1.06 -20.92
CA GLY A 652 33.02 1.28 -21.12
C GLY A 652 32.63 2.76 -21.19
N GLY A 653 31.45 3.04 -21.74
CA GLY A 653 30.92 4.38 -21.96
C GLY A 653 31.39 5.06 -23.27
N SER A 654 32.19 4.41 -24.11
CA SER A 654 32.66 4.96 -25.39
C SER A 654 31.51 5.05 -26.40
N PHE A 655 30.74 3.98 -26.55
CA PHE A 655 29.58 3.93 -27.45
C PHE A 655 28.53 5.03 -27.18
N PRO A 656 27.98 5.19 -25.96
CA PRO A 656 27.02 6.25 -25.68
C PRO A 656 27.61 7.66 -25.88
N CYS A 657 28.93 7.83 -25.75
CA CYS A 657 29.57 9.10 -26.11
C CYS A 657 29.52 9.37 -27.62
N LEU A 658 29.85 8.38 -28.46
CA LEU A 658 29.74 8.50 -29.93
C LEU A 658 28.32 8.87 -30.37
N ILE A 659 27.30 8.27 -29.74
CA ILE A 659 25.89 8.60 -29.97
C ILE A 659 25.61 10.05 -29.55
N ARG A 660 25.99 10.43 -28.34
CA ARG A 660 25.69 11.75 -27.75
C ARG A 660 26.36 12.90 -28.49
N TRP A 661 27.56 12.67 -29.01
CA TRP A 661 28.32 13.58 -29.87
C TRP A 661 27.80 13.63 -31.31
N GLY A 662 26.92 12.70 -31.71
CA GLY A 662 26.36 12.66 -33.06
C GLY A 662 27.32 12.13 -34.13
N ILE A 663 28.41 11.46 -33.73
CA ILE A 663 29.46 10.98 -34.65
C ILE A 663 29.42 9.46 -34.88
N ALA A 664 28.53 8.73 -34.20
CA ALA A 664 28.42 7.28 -34.34
C ALA A 664 28.23 6.80 -35.79
N GLY A 665 27.43 7.52 -36.59
CA GLY A 665 27.22 7.18 -38.01
C GLY A 665 28.51 7.18 -38.82
N SER A 666 29.30 8.26 -38.70
CA SER A 666 30.61 8.37 -39.36
C SER A 666 31.66 7.42 -38.78
N SER A 667 31.61 7.13 -37.48
CA SER A 667 32.63 6.33 -36.80
C SER A 667 32.39 4.82 -36.90
N LEU A 668 31.13 4.38 -37.02
CA LEU A 668 30.74 2.97 -36.88
C LEU A 668 29.97 2.45 -38.09
N GLY A 669 29.63 3.29 -39.08
CA GLY A 669 28.88 2.87 -40.26
C GLY A 669 29.55 1.74 -41.04
N SER A 670 30.89 1.74 -41.12
CA SER A 670 31.65 0.64 -41.74
C SER A 670 31.52 -0.70 -41.01
N LYS A 671 31.13 -0.68 -39.73
CA LYS A 671 30.83 -1.88 -38.93
C LYS A 671 29.37 -2.34 -39.09
N GLY A 672 28.53 -1.62 -39.82
CA GLY A 672 27.11 -1.93 -39.99
C GLY A 672 26.16 -1.11 -39.12
N PHE A 673 26.65 -0.12 -38.36
CA PHE A 673 25.80 0.77 -37.57
C PHE A 673 24.83 1.57 -38.45
N SER A 674 23.56 1.64 -38.04
CA SER A 674 22.53 2.43 -38.70
C SER A 674 21.71 3.23 -37.68
N SER A 675 21.61 4.54 -37.88
CA SER A 675 20.80 5.43 -37.04
C SER A 675 19.43 5.68 -37.68
N PRO A 676 18.31 5.72 -36.91
CA PRO A 676 18.24 5.69 -35.46
C PRO A 676 18.24 4.29 -34.83
N LYS A 677 18.13 3.21 -35.63
CA LYS A 677 17.97 1.83 -35.15
C LYS A 677 18.96 1.48 -34.04
N ASN A 678 20.25 1.55 -34.33
CA ASN A 678 21.30 1.12 -33.41
C ASN A 678 21.66 2.16 -32.35
N ASN A 679 20.94 3.28 -32.22
CA ASN A 679 21.25 4.26 -31.17
C ASN A 679 21.06 3.70 -29.76
N TYR A 680 20.23 2.68 -29.63
CA TYR A 680 19.99 1.90 -28.42
C TYR A 680 19.94 0.42 -28.75
N LEU A 681 20.24 -0.44 -27.78
CA LEU A 681 19.96 -1.87 -27.88
C LEU A 681 18.44 -2.11 -27.93
N PRO A 682 17.95 -3.12 -28.66
CA PRO A 682 16.55 -3.50 -28.62
C PRO A 682 16.14 -4.02 -27.25
N ILE A 683 14.88 -3.76 -26.87
CA ILE A 683 14.23 -4.48 -25.78
C ILE A 683 14.10 -5.96 -26.19
N PRO A 684 14.46 -6.93 -25.33
CA PRO A 684 14.38 -8.35 -25.67
C PRO A 684 12.97 -8.80 -26.04
N ILE A 685 12.85 -9.66 -27.06
CA ILE A 685 11.55 -10.11 -27.58
C ILE A 685 10.71 -10.84 -26.52
N GLN A 686 11.34 -11.60 -25.64
CA GLN A 686 10.67 -12.32 -24.55
C GLN A 686 9.99 -11.36 -23.57
N VAL A 687 10.62 -10.21 -23.30
CA VAL A 687 10.10 -9.18 -22.40
C VAL A 687 8.88 -8.52 -23.02
N LEU A 688 8.91 -8.23 -24.32
CA LEU A 688 7.77 -7.68 -25.06
C LEU A 688 6.58 -8.64 -25.09
N ASN A 689 6.83 -9.92 -25.34
CA ASN A 689 5.77 -10.95 -25.36
C ASN A 689 5.08 -11.10 -23.99
N GLN A 690 5.82 -10.92 -22.90
CA GLN A 690 5.29 -10.98 -21.53
C GLN A 690 4.63 -9.67 -21.08
N ASN A 691 4.97 -8.54 -21.71
CA ASN A 691 4.56 -7.21 -21.29
C ASN A 691 4.13 -6.39 -22.52
N PRO A 692 2.89 -6.56 -23.00
CA PRO A 692 2.41 -5.88 -24.21
C PRO A 692 2.36 -4.35 -24.08
N GLY A 693 2.49 -3.82 -22.86
CA GLY A 693 2.60 -2.38 -22.58
C GLY A 693 4.00 -1.79 -22.76
N ILE A 694 5.05 -2.60 -22.95
CA ILE A 694 6.40 -2.09 -23.24
C ILE A 694 6.54 -1.78 -24.73
N ILE A 695 7.01 -0.58 -25.04
CA ILE A 695 7.25 -0.12 -26.40
C ILE A 695 8.71 -0.38 -26.79
N GLN A 696 8.91 -0.98 -27.96
CA GLN A 696 10.24 -1.22 -28.54
C GLN A 696 10.94 0.08 -28.95
N ASN A 697 12.27 0.09 -28.92
CA ASN A 697 13.08 1.17 -29.46
C ASN A 697 12.85 1.35 -30.97
N VAL A 698 13.03 2.59 -31.45
CA VAL A 698 12.73 2.96 -32.84
C VAL A 698 13.49 2.08 -33.84
N ALA A 699 12.79 1.63 -34.88
CA ALA A 699 13.32 0.88 -36.04
C ALA A 699 13.81 -0.56 -35.75
N TYR A 700 13.33 -1.19 -34.67
CA TYR A 700 13.50 -2.61 -34.37
C TYR A 700 12.28 -3.47 -34.67
#